data_AF-A0A9K3PT56-F1
#
_entry.id   AF-A0A9K3PT56-F1
#
_cell.length_a   1.000
_cell.length_b   1.000
_cell.length_c   1.000
_cell.angle_alpha   90.00
_cell.angle_beta   90.00
_cell.angle_gamma   90.00
#
_symmetry.space_group_name_H-M   'P 1'
#
loop_
_entity.id
_entity.type
_entity.pdbx_description
1 polymer ?
#
loop_
_entity_poly.entity_id
_entity_poly.type
_entity_poly.pdbx_seq_one_letter_code
_entity_poly.pdbx_strand_id
1 'polypeptide(L)'
;MEENTIRSNGRSIAQVVSATETRGPLRLIGTVDCDGAGTRHPLSEVDPFILLDTGVLTKDGMPPFGPHPHRGHSVVTILLKGTVQSWDSTQQPTQSSDVRTNRPFRDVITGPASYWVDAGTGLFHEELTKIEDETDPTQHVQLFQLWVGVSEADRQQPPRIQIDTNLPVFDCIGYSPQGMQGQNIVVGHGRYYVGSNTSIQTTHPVCVAHITQKAGTVYEYPIVSSTHGGFVVHIKGNTKFGDNDTAVTPNHEYDVLVLQNNNNHSETKIQESDFLRIQSSDDEDSEYLICTGERIGESWAKKLAANGAIIAATPDEARAIAFKVESKSRDGPDYTAFDVSMSQHSDSAGLGGASADPSTASIPPTPAAKQQTGIDIRKALEILSTRTPHSHAPHDHDDSSHDEKMGCCGIHGDELSEDLKQMGQTIDMLGQATPSAAATTIQTSHEREAQEASEIQEQQKEKVAQHKKELAASLKGMTQTSDLLRVLLRAQEDRVKTYQTYDAALQQVLKTGNLTAYPPACALATASFSMLSDTIRAVSDEMASRTGRTSNNLKQYGKWTEDLQALEKEKLQLTAALHLEKIRANNEKHKPVENSVLKMLREGIVALEHKMQKCVSEINSILEDLQCALVDEIEEEEEEE
;
A
#
# COMPACT_ATOMS: atom_id res chain seq x y z
N MET A 1 56.94 -19.56 12.44
CA MET A 1 56.40 -18.27 12.89
C MET A 1 56.09 -17.51 11.62
N GLU A 2 54.93 -17.78 11.03
CA GLU A 2 54.38 -16.88 10.02
C GLU A 2 53.78 -15.72 10.80
N GLU A 3 54.26 -14.51 10.53
CA GLU A 3 53.67 -13.29 11.07
C GLU A 3 52.18 -13.28 10.71
N ASN A 4 51.33 -13.03 11.72
CA ASN A 4 49.93 -12.66 11.55
C ASN A 4 49.86 -11.37 10.72
N THR A 5 50.04 -11.52 9.41
CA THR A 5 49.78 -10.49 8.44
C THR A 5 48.26 -10.39 8.43
N ILE A 6 47.71 -9.29 8.97
CA ILE A 6 46.31 -8.92 8.74
C ILE A 6 46.10 -9.10 7.24
N ARG A 7 45.23 -10.03 6.84
CA ARG A 7 44.91 -10.22 5.42
C ARG A 7 44.36 -8.88 4.94
N SER A 8 45.13 -8.15 4.15
CA SER A 8 44.66 -6.92 3.51
C SER A 8 43.69 -7.35 2.40
N ASN A 9 42.46 -6.83 2.45
CA ASN A 9 41.36 -6.94 1.46
C ASN A 9 40.05 -7.55 2.02
N GLY A 10 39.71 -7.32 3.30
CA GLY A 10 38.36 -7.59 3.80
C GLY A 10 37.35 -6.54 3.29
N ARG A 11 36.07 -6.91 3.22
CA ARG A 11 34.99 -5.97 2.87
C ARG A 11 34.87 -4.88 3.93
N SER A 12 34.76 -3.64 3.48
CA SER A 12 34.34 -2.51 4.32
C SER A 12 32.82 -2.36 4.32
N ILE A 13 32.27 -1.65 5.31
CA ILE A 13 30.86 -1.26 5.33
C ILE A 13 30.70 0.08 4.59
N ALA A 14 29.79 0.13 3.62
CA ALA A 14 29.54 1.32 2.81
C ALA A 14 28.56 2.29 3.47
N GLN A 15 27.55 1.76 4.16
CA GLN A 15 26.52 2.54 4.84
C GLN A 15 25.92 1.72 5.97
N VAL A 16 25.44 2.43 7.00
CA VAL A 16 24.63 1.87 8.08
C VAL A 16 23.28 2.57 8.01
N VAL A 17 22.19 1.80 8.01
CA VAL A 17 20.83 2.32 7.87
C VAL A 17 19.95 1.70 8.94
N SER A 18 19.29 2.54 9.72
CA SER A 18 18.39 2.08 10.78
C SER A 18 17.07 1.58 10.24
N ALA A 19 16.47 0.65 11.00
CA ALA A 19 15.14 0.15 10.75
C ALA A 19 14.10 1.28 10.72
N THR A 20 13.09 1.14 9.87
CA THR A 20 11.88 1.99 9.90
C THR A 20 10.76 1.23 10.59
N GLU A 21 10.19 1.86 11.62
CA GLU A 21 8.99 1.34 12.28
C GLU A 21 7.82 1.27 11.29
N THR A 22 7.08 0.16 11.37
CA THR A 22 5.81 0.01 10.69
C THR A 22 4.75 -0.41 11.70
N ARG A 23 3.48 -0.50 11.29
CA ARG A 23 2.40 -1.01 12.16
C ARG A 23 2.50 -2.50 12.48
N GLY A 24 3.50 -3.20 11.94
CA GLY A 24 3.80 -4.60 12.22
C GLY A 24 5.31 -4.82 12.28
N PRO A 25 5.89 -5.70 11.46
CA PRO A 25 7.33 -5.93 11.48
C PRO A 25 8.13 -4.66 11.13
N LEU A 26 9.33 -4.54 11.68
CA LEU A 26 10.27 -3.49 11.32
C LEU A 26 10.71 -3.66 9.87
N ARG A 27 10.70 -2.56 9.11
CA ARG A 27 11.20 -2.51 7.73
C ARG A 27 12.69 -2.20 7.74
N LEU A 28 13.50 -3.10 7.21
CA LEU A 28 14.96 -2.99 7.16
C LEU A 28 15.50 -2.66 5.75
N ILE A 29 14.80 -3.14 4.72
CA ILE A 29 15.07 -2.81 3.31
C ILE A 29 13.73 -2.69 2.61
N GLY A 30 13.54 -1.66 1.78
CA GLY A 30 12.43 -1.66 0.82
C GLY A 30 12.10 -0.31 0.23
N THR A 31 11.17 -0.33 -0.72
CA THR A 31 10.66 0.86 -1.40
C THR A 31 9.16 0.98 -1.31
N VAL A 32 8.64 2.16 -1.67
CA VAL A 32 7.28 2.26 -2.18
C VAL A 32 7.17 1.56 -3.54
N ASP A 33 5.95 1.24 -3.95
CA ASP A 33 5.65 0.68 -5.25
C ASP A 33 5.70 1.76 -6.36
N CYS A 34 5.49 1.36 -7.61
CA CYS A 34 5.58 2.23 -8.77
C CYS A 34 4.49 3.34 -8.84
N ASP A 35 3.49 3.28 -7.97
CA ASP A 35 2.46 4.30 -7.79
C ASP A 35 2.62 5.06 -6.45
N GLY A 36 3.70 4.81 -5.71
CA GLY A 36 4.01 5.48 -4.45
C GLY A 36 3.36 4.88 -3.20
N ALA A 37 2.73 3.70 -3.30
CA ALA A 37 2.10 3.02 -2.17
C ALA A 37 3.11 2.19 -1.35
N GLY A 38 2.80 1.96 -0.07
CA GLY A 38 3.63 1.20 0.87
C GLY A 38 4.56 2.05 1.72
N THR A 39 5.51 1.41 2.40
CA THR A 39 6.42 2.07 3.34
C THR A 39 7.66 2.60 2.63
N ARG A 40 7.99 3.88 2.85
CA ARG A 40 9.27 4.47 2.43
C ARG A 40 10.36 4.09 3.43
N HIS A 41 11.47 3.56 2.94
CA HIS A 41 12.66 3.25 3.73
C HIS A 41 13.88 3.98 3.12
N PRO A 42 14.87 4.42 3.91
CA PRO A 42 16.08 5.08 3.37
C PRO A 42 16.93 4.16 2.49
N LEU A 43 16.96 2.87 2.80
CA LEU A 43 17.59 1.82 1.98
C LEU A 43 16.54 1.13 1.11
N SER A 44 16.55 1.45 -0.18
CA SER A 44 15.58 0.96 -1.16
C SER A 44 15.72 -0.53 -1.46
N GLU A 45 16.95 -0.95 -1.75
CA GLU A 45 17.32 -2.31 -2.13
C GLU A 45 18.82 -2.50 -1.91
N VAL A 46 19.23 -3.76 -1.79
CA VAL A 46 20.62 -4.20 -1.86
C VAL A 46 20.65 -5.39 -2.80
N ASP A 47 20.70 -5.13 -4.11
CA ASP A 47 20.70 -6.13 -5.19
C ASP A 47 21.48 -7.42 -4.80
N PRO A 48 20.81 -8.59 -4.73
CA PRO A 48 19.48 -8.94 -5.27
C PRO A 48 18.32 -8.75 -4.29
N PHE A 49 18.54 -8.24 -3.08
CA PHE A 49 17.54 -8.14 -2.01
C PHE A 49 16.70 -6.86 -2.16
N ILE A 50 15.39 -7.01 -2.32
CA ILE A 50 14.47 -5.90 -2.65
C ILE A 50 13.55 -5.49 -1.48
N LEU A 51 13.41 -6.36 -0.47
CA LEU A 51 12.69 -6.08 0.77
C LEU A 51 13.21 -6.98 1.88
N LEU A 52 13.32 -6.42 3.09
CA LEU A 52 13.59 -7.19 4.30
C LEU A 52 12.76 -6.60 5.45
N ASP A 53 11.93 -7.44 6.05
CA ASP A 53 11.18 -7.15 7.27
C ASP A 53 11.63 -8.10 8.40
N THR A 54 11.55 -7.66 9.65
CA THR A 54 11.80 -8.50 10.82
C THR A 54 10.82 -8.18 11.94
N GLY A 55 10.52 -9.16 12.78
CA GLY A 55 9.69 -8.90 13.95
C GLY A 55 9.55 -10.11 14.86
N VAL A 56 9.07 -9.80 16.06
CA VAL A 56 8.48 -10.75 16.99
C VAL A 56 6.97 -10.60 16.89
N LEU A 57 6.33 -11.56 16.24
CA LEU A 57 4.89 -11.55 16.04
C LEU A 57 4.19 -12.15 17.26
N THR A 58 3.20 -11.41 17.74
CA THR A 58 2.21 -11.80 18.75
C THR A 58 0.89 -12.17 18.06
N LYS A 59 -0.02 -12.82 18.79
CA LYS A 59 -1.35 -13.20 18.30
C LYS A 59 -2.14 -12.00 17.75
N ASP A 60 -2.02 -10.86 18.41
CA ASP A 60 -2.70 -9.60 18.03
C ASP A 60 -1.87 -8.73 17.07
N GLY A 61 -0.56 -8.99 16.97
CA GLY A 61 0.37 -8.32 16.03
C GLY A 61 0.40 -8.94 14.63
N MET A 62 -0.56 -9.82 14.32
CA MET A 62 -0.61 -10.53 13.05
C MET A 62 -1.03 -9.62 11.89
N PRO A 63 -0.20 -9.49 10.84
CA PRO A 63 -0.61 -8.74 9.66
C PRO A 63 -1.84 -9.41 9.02
N PRO A 64 -2.91 -8.66 8.70
CA PRO A 64 -4.18 -9.22 8.23
C PRO A 64 -4.14 -9.59 6.74
N PHE A 65 -3.02 -10.14 6.25
CA PHE A 65 -2.80 -10.31 4.81
C PHE A 65 -3.76 -11.33 4.20
N GLY A 66 -4.12 -12.38 4.94
CA GLY A 66 -4.84 -13.53 4.40
C GLY A 66 -4.13 -14.13 3.18
N PRO A 67 -4.85 -14.85 2.29
CA PRO A 67 -4.32 -15.24 1.00
C PRO A 67 -3.96 -14.01 0.16
N HIS A 68 -2.69 -13.90 -0.21
CA HIS A 68 -2.17 -12.76 -0.97
C HIS A 68 -1.27 -13.23 -2.11
N PRO A 69 -1.19 -12.47 -3.22
CA PRO A 69 -0.45 -12.88 -4.40
C PRO A 69 1.02 -12.47 -4.35
N HIS A 70 1.89 -13.32 -4.88
CA HIS A 70 3.25 -12.92 -5.27
C HIS A 70 3.51 -13.27 -6.72
N ARG A 71 4.34 -12.47 -7.39
CA ARG A 71 4.85 -12.75 -8.74
C ARG A 71 6.23 -12.14 -8.95
N GLY A 72 7.07 -12.82 -9.73
CA GLY A 72 8.28 -12.25 -10.32
C GLY A 72 9.45 -12.02 -9.37
N HIS A 73 9.43 -12.63 -8.20
CA HIS A 73 10.51 -12.63 -7.20
C HIS A 73 10.42 -13.88 -6.33
N SER A 74 11.43 -14.12 -5.50
CA SER A 74 11.37 -15.16 -4.47
C SER A 74 11.13 -14.53 -3.11
N VAL A 75 10.31 -15.18 -2.29
CA VAL A 75 10.00 -14.79 -0.91
C VAL A 75 10.56 -15.87 0.01
N VAL A 76 11.28 -15.49 1.06
CA VAL A 76 11.74 -16.41 2.08
C VAL A 76 11.39 -15.92 3.47
N THR A 77 10.76 -16.81 4.23
CA THR A 77 10.51 -16.65 5.65
C THR A 77 11.59 -17.42 6.40
N ILE A 78 12.49 -16.67 7.03
CA ILE A 78 13.58 -17.15 7.88
C ILE A 78 13.00 -17.22 9.29
N LEU A 79 12.51 -18.39 9.68
CA LEU A 79 11.86 -18.59 10.96
C LEU A 79 12.93 -18.93 12.00
N LEU A 80 13.24 -18.01 12.91
CA LEU A 80 14.20 -18.26 13.99
C LEU A 80 13.54 -19.09 15.10
N LYS A 81 12.29 -18.76 15.45
CA LYS A 81 11.52 -19.37 16.53
C LYS A 81 10.03 -19.27 16.24
N GLY A 82 9.26 -20.19 16.84
CA GLY A 82 7.80 -20.23 16.75
C GLY A 82 7.33 -21.15 15.63
N THR A 83 6.03 -21.10 15.30
CA THR A 83 5.42 -21.98 14.30
C THR A 83 4.55 -21.17 13.33
N VAL A 84 4.66 -21.49 12.04
CA VAL A 84 3.86 -20.92 10.96
C VAL A 84 3.15 -22.05 10.21
N GLN A 85 1.90 -21.85 9.83
CA GLN A 85 1.15 -22.69 8.91
C GLN A 85 1.12 -22.02 7.54
N SER A 86 1.32 -22.79 6.49
CA SER A 86 1.26 -22.26 5.12
C SER A 86 0.15 -22.89 4.30
N TRP A 87 -0.38 -22.11 3.35
CA TRP A 87 -1.26 -22.56 2.28
C TRP A 87 -0.86 -21.88 0.98
N ASP A 88 -1.07 -22.56 -0.16
CA ASP A 88 -0.79 -21.99 -1.48
C ASP A 88 -1.74 -22.51 -2.57
N SER A 89 -1.81 -21.76 -3.67
CA SER A 89 -2.67 -22.04 -4.82
C SER A 89 -2.13 -23.09 -5.80
N THR A 90 -0.93 -23.65 -5.57
CA THR A 90 -0.24 -24.50 -6.55
C THR A 90 -0.63 -25.98 -6.43
N GLN A 91 -1.26 -26.39 -5.32
CA GLN A 91 -1.62 -27.78 -5.05
C GLN A 91 -3.13 -28.00 -4.87
N GLN A 92 -3.59 -29.22 -5.17
CA GLN A 92 -4.97 -29.62 -4.91
C GLN A 92 -5.26 -29.67 -3.40
N PRO A 93 -6.49 -29.35 -2.95
CA PRO A 93 -6.85 -29.36 -1.53
C PRO A 93 -6.56 -30.72 -0.87
N THR A 94 -5.73 -30.74 0.19
CA THR A 94 -5.59 -31.91 1.07
C THR A 94 -6.66 -31.89 2.17
N GLN A 95 -6.89 -33.00 2.89
CA GLN A 95 -8.12 -33.22 3.69
C GLN A 95 -8.20 -32.53 5.07
N SER A 96 -7.27 -31.64 5.45
CA SER A 96 -7.29 -31.00 6.78
C SER A 96 -7.60 -29.51 6.72
N SER A 97 -8.89 -29.16 6.66
CA SER A 97 -9.40 -27.79 6.72
C SER A 97 -9.41 -27.23 8.15
N ASP A 98 -8.98 -25.98 8.31
CA ASP A 98 -9.27 -25.18 9.51
C ASP A 98 -10.74 -24.73 9.50
N VAL A 99 -11.38 -24.85 10.66
CA VAL A 99 -12.77 -24.45 10.95
C VAL A 99 -12.98 -22.95 10.73
N ARG A 100 -11.92 -22.13 10.73
CA ARG A 100 -11.99 -20.67 10.54
C ARG A 100 -11.95 -20.21 9.08
N THR A 101 -11.26 -20.93 8.20
CA THR A 101 -11.01 -20.48 6.79
C THR A 101 -11.62 -21.40 5.74
N ASN A 102 -12.09 -22.59 6.13
CA ASN A 102 -12.59 -23.62 5.23
C ASN A 102 -11.56 -24.04 4.14
N ARG A 103 -10.26 -23.74 4.36
CA ARG A 103 -9.14 -24.08 3.47
C ARG A 103 -8.22 -25.08 4.17
N PRO A 104 -7.69 -26.08 3.47
CA PRO A 104 -6.76 -27.01 4.08
C PRO A 104 -5.36 -26.43 4.18
N PHE A 105 -4.78 -26.39 5.39
CA PHE A 105 -3.38 -26.00 5.53
C PHE A 105 -2.48 -27.07 4.93
N ARG A 106 -1.42 -26.61 4.25
CA ARG A 106 -0.49 -27.49 3.54
C ARG A 106 0.59 -28.00 4.49
N ASP A 107 1.32 -27.09 5.12
CA ASP A 107 2.49 -27.41 5.93
C ASP A 107 2.45 -26.67 7.27
N VAL A 108 2.91 -27.33 8.33
CA VAL A 108 3.18 -26.72 9.64
C VAL A 108 4.70 -26.68 9.81
N ILE A 109 5.24 -25.47 9.96
CA ILE A 109 6.67 -25.18 9.90
C ILE A 109 7.08 -24.60 11.25
N THR A 110 7.94 -25.30 11.99
CA THR A 110 8.44 -24.86 13.29
C THR A 110 9.91 -24.48 13.19
N GLY A 111 10.25 -23.32 13.75
CA GLY A 111 11.60 -22.77 13.74
C GLY A 111 12.60 -23.58 14.59
N PRO A 112 13.90 -23.60 14.25
CA PRO A 112 14.51 -22.86 13.14
C PRO A 112 14.27 -23.51 11.78
N ALA A 113 13.75 -22.75 10.82
CA ALA A 113 13.39 -23.26 9.49
C ALA A 113 13.40 -22.17 8.42
N SER A 114 13.44 -22.60 7.16
CA SER A 114 13.26 -21.74 5.98
C SER A 114 12.03 -22.17 5.20
N TYR A 115 11.12 -21.23 4.95
CA TYR A 115 10.02 -21.40 4.00
C TYR A 115 10.30 -20.51 2.78
N TRP A 116 10.49 -21.13 1.61
CA TRP A 116 10.94 -20.46 0.39
C TRP A 116 9.90 -20.61 -0.72
N VAL A 117 9.49 -19.50 -1.30
CA VAL A 117 8.51 -19.40 -2.37
C VAL A 117 9.15 -18.71 -3.58
N ASP A 118 9.44 -19.48 -4.63
CA ASP A 118 9.72 -18.91 -5.94
C ASP A 118 8.39 -18.53 -6.58
N ALA A 119 8.07 -17.24 -6.64
CA ALA A 119 6.74 -16.82 -7.09
C ALA A 119 6.55 -16.95 -8.61
N GLY A 120 7.63 -16.83 -9.39
CA GLY A 120 7.63 -17.08 -10.83
C GLY A 120 6.47 -16.37 -11.54
N THR A 121 5.69 -17.13 -12.31
CA THR A 121 4.53 -16.62 -13.05
C THR A 121 3.37 -16.14 -12.16
N GLY A 122 3.35 -16.49 -10.88
CA GLY A 122 2.39 -16.01 -9.91
C GLY A 122 1.67 -17.11 -9.15
N LEU A 123 1.46 -16.89 -7.86
CA LEU A 123 0.64 -17.72 -6.98
C LEU A 123 -0.03 -16.87 -5.90
N PHE A 124 -1.09 -17.40 -5.30
CA PHE A 124 -1.56 -16.95 -3.99
C PHE A 124 -0.99 -17.86 -2.92
N HIS A 125 -0.62 -17.27 -1.79
CA HIS A 125 -0.23 -18.00 -0.60
C HIS A 125 -0.69 -17.31 0.67
N GLU A 126 -0.68 -18.04 1.78
CA GLU A 126 -1.08 -17.56 3.09
C GLU A 126 -0.09 -18.12 4.11
N GLU A 127 0.43 -17.24 4.98
CA GLU A 127 1.33 -17.59 6.08
C GLU A 127 0.65 -17.18 7.39
N LEU A 128 0.34 -18.17 8.23
CA LEU A 128 -0.39 -17.98 9.48
C LEU A 128 0.49 -18.39 10.65
N THR A 129 0.92 -17.42 11.45
CA THR A 129 1.54 -17.68 12.74
C THR A 129 0.59 -18.46 13.64
N LYS A 130 1.15 -19.46 14.32
CA LYS A 130 0.44 -20.29 15.28
C LYS A 130 0.87 -19.93 16.69
N ILE A 131 0.06 -19.11 17.36
CA ILE A 131 0.18 -18.79 18.79
C ILE A 131 -1.12 -19.20 19.48
N GLU A 132 -1.06 -20.27 20.27
CA GLU A 132 -2.22 -20.77 21.03
C GLU A 132 -2.35 -20.04 22.36
N ASP A 133 -1.22 -19.82 23.04
CA ASP A 133 -1.10 -19.08 24.30
C ASP A 133 -0.18 -17.87 24.12
N GLU A 134 -0.76 -16.67 24.10
CA GLU A 134 -0.02 -15.41 23.95
C GLU A 134 0.87 -15.10 25.17
N THR A 135 0.52 -15.64 26.34
CA THR A 135 1.29 -15.42 27.57
C THR A 135 2.56 -16.27 27.63
N ASP A 136 2.66 -17.27 26.75
CA ASP A 136 3.85 -18.11 26.61
C ASP A 136 4.80 -17.50 25.57
N PRO A 137 5.88 -16.80 26.00
CA PRO A 137 6.82 -16.18 25.07
C PRO A 137 7.58 -17.22 24.23
N THR A 138 7.49 -18.51 24.53
CA THR A 138 8.05 -19.57 23.67
C THR A 138 7.25 -19.79 22.40
N GLN A 139 5.98 -19.38 22.36
CA GLN A 139 5.12 -19.47 21.18
C GLN A 139 5.21 -18.25 20.26
N HIS A 140 5.77 -17.13 20.74
CA HIS A 140 6.05 -15.96 19.90
C HIS A 140 6.90 -16.33 18.69
N VAL A 141 6.50 -15.82 17.52
CA VAL A 141 7.18 -16.08 16.26
C VAL A 141 8.22 -15.01 16.03
N GLN A 142 9.48 -15.40 15.94
CA GLN A 142 10.57 -14.50 15.55
C GLN A 142 11.04 -14.88 14.16
N LEU A 143 10.96 -13.92 13.22
CA LEU A 143 11.29 -14.18 11.83
C LEU A 143 11.95 -12.98 11.12
N PHE A 144 12.54 -13.29 9.97
CA PHE A 144 12.80 -12.32 8.91
C PHE A 144 12.00 -12.70 7.66
N GLN A 145 11.33 -11.73 7.07
CA GLN A 145 10.72 -11.86 5.75
C GLN A 145 11.63 -11.19 4.72
N LEU A 146 12.29 -11.98 3.87
CA LEU A 146 13.23 -11.48 2.87
C LEU A 146 12.67 -11.72 1.47
N TRP A 147 12.67 -10.67 0.63
CA TRP A 147 12.34 -10.78 -0.79
C TRP A 147 13.61 -10.63 -1.63
N VAL A 148 13.75 -11.56 -2.57
CA VAL A 148 14.91 -11.67 -3.45
C VAL A 148 14.44 -11.46 -4.89
N GLY A 149 14.99 -10.44 -5.55
CA GLY A 149 14.84 -10.23 -6.98
C GLY A 149 15.43 -11.40 -7.76
N VAL A 150 14.84 -11.67 -8.92
CA VAL A 150 15.26 -12.75 -9.82
C VAL A 150 15.42 -12.20 -11.24
N SER A 151 16.15 -12.95 -12.08
CA SER A 151 16.31 -12.62 -13.49
C SER A 151 14.97 -12.64 -14.22
N GLU A 152 14.84 -11.90 -15.32
CA GLU A 152 13.63 -11.92 -16.14
C GLU A 152 13.30 -13.35 -16.63
N ALA A 153 14.31 -14.18 -16.91
CA ALA A 153 14.11 -15.57 -17.29
C ALA A 153 13.45 -16.41 -16.17
N ASP A 154 13.81 -16.13 -14.91
CA ASP A 154 13.25 -16.80 -13.74
C ASP A 154 11.83 -16.32 -13.42
N ARG A 155 11.49 -15.05 -13.72
CA ARG A 155 10.11 -14.52 -13.57
C ARG A 155 9.08 -15.26 -14.42
N GLN A 156 9.53 -15.92 -15.50
CA GLN A 156 8.70 -16.69 -16.40
C GLN A 156 8.59 -18.17 -16.03
N GLN A 157 9.28 -18.63 -14.98
CA GLN A 157 9.18 -20.02 -14.50
C GLN A 157 7.90 -20.22 -13.68
N PRO A 158 7.34 -21.44 -13.63
CA PRO A 158 6.20 -21.74 -12.78
C PRO A 158 6.56 -21.56 -11.29
N PRO A 159 5.58 -21.23 -10.42
CA PRO A 159 5.83 -21.08 -9.00
C PRO A 159 6.29 -22.40 -8.37
N ARG A 160 7.17 -22.30 -7.36
CA ARG A 160 7.71 -23.46 -6.63
C ARG A 160 7.88 -23.12 -5.15
N ILE A 161 7.51 -24.05 -4.27
CA ILE A 161 7.62 -23.89 -2.81
C ILE A 161 8.55 -24.95 -2.25
N GLN A 162 9.42 -24.54 -1.34
CA GLN A 162 10.45 -25.37 -0.71
C GLN A 162 10.47 -25.08 0.80
N ILE A 163 10.68 -26.11 1.60
CA ILE A 163 10.78 -25.99 3.05
C ILE A 163 12.05 -26.71 3.49
N ASP A 164 12.82 -26.08 4.37
CA ASP A 164 13.95 -26.69 5.05
C ASP A 164 13.83 -26.53 6.56
N THR A 165 13.67 -27.65 7.25
CA THR A 165 13.67 -27.73 8.72
C THR A 165 14.93 -28.38 9.27
N ASN A 166 15.88 -28.77 8.41
CA ASN A 166 17.14 -29.39 8.78
C ASN A 166 18.31 -28.52 8.32
N LEU A 167 18.33 -27.30 8.85
CA LEU A 167 19.27 -26.25 8.47
C LEU A 167 20.72 -26.60 8.90
N PRO A 168 21.71 -26.47 7.99
CA PRO A 168 23.11 -26.72 8.34
C PRO A 168 23.63 -25.76 9.42
N VAL A 169 24.26 -26.32 10.46
CA VAL A 169 24.97 -25.58 11.50
C VAL A 169 26.48 -25.74 11.30
N PHE A 170 27.25 -24.70 11.57
CA PHE A 170 28.70 -24.69 11.42
C PHE A 170 29.39 -23.95 12.56
N ASP A 171 30.64 -24.33 12.83
CA ASP A 171 31.51 -23.63 13.76
C ASP A 171 32.14 -22.41 13.09
N CYS A 172 32.07 -21.26 13.74
CA CYS A 172 32.80 -20.07 13.32
C CYS A 172 34.25 -20.21 13.78
N ILE A 173 35.17 -20.34 12.83
CA ILE A 173 36.59 -20.48 13.10
C ILE A 173 37.26 -19.12 12.99
N GLY A 174 37.80 -18.62 14.11
CA GLY A 174 38.41 -17.30 14.23
C GLY A 174 39.48 -17.27 15.31
N TYR A 175 39.77 -16.12 15.90
CA TYR A 175 40.80 -15.98 16.95
C TYR A 175 40.38 -15.00 18.04
N SER A 176 41.04 -15.04 19.21
CA SER A 176 40.91 -14.02 20.24
C SER A 176 42.14 -13.12 20.25
N PRO A 177 42.00 -11.78 20.14
CA PRO A 177 43.14 -10.85 20.21
C PRO A 177 43.92 -10.92 21.54
N GLN A 178 43.25 -11.32 22.63
CA GLN A 178 43.82 -11.42 23.97
C GLN A 178 44.32 -12.84 24.30
N GLY A 179 44.03 -13.83 23.44
CA GLY A 179 44.40 -15.23 23.60
C GLY A 179 45.81 -15.57 23.11
N MET A 180 46.14 -16.87 23.05
CA MET A 180 47.39 -17.33 22.45
C MET A 180 47.47 -16.89 20.98
N GLN A 181 48.42 -16.02 20.66
CA GLN A 181 48.61 -15.47 19.31
C GLN A 181 48.82 -16.59 18.28
N GLY A 182 48.03 -16.57 17.20
CA GLY A 182 48.19 -17.44 16.04
C GLY A 182 47.43 -18.77 16.08
N GLN A 183 46.55 -19.00 17.05
CA GLN A 183 45.64 -20.17 17.03
C GLN A 183 44.23 -19.80 16.58
N ASN A 184 43.73 -20.54 15.58
CA ASN A 184 42.32 -20.56 15.25
C ASN A 184 41.55 -21.38 16.28
N ILE A 185 40.46 -20.82 16.79
CA ILE A 185 39.56 -21.42 17.78
C ILE A 185 38.11 -21.29 17.32
N VAL A 186 37.21 -22.05 17.94
CA VAL A 186 35.76 -21.89 17.73
C VAL A 186 35.29 -20.63 18.49
N VAL A 187 35.07 -19.56 17.75
CA VAL A 187 34.66 -18.24 18.25
C VAL A 187 33.15 -18.04 18.23
N GLY A 188 32.39 -19.01 17.73
CA GLY A 188 30.93 -18.91 17.64
C GLY A 188 30.35 -20.08 16.84
N HIS A 189 29.04 -20.03 16.62
CA HIS A 189 28.34 -20.96 15.75
C HIS A 189 27.41 -20.18 14.82
N GLY A 190 27.21 -20.70 13.61
CA GLY A 190 26.27 -20.14 12.66
C GLY A 190 25.33 -21.20 12.10
N ARG A 191 24.23 -20.73 11.52
CA ARG A 191 23.24 -21.55 10.83
C ARG A 191 22.93 -20.95 9.47
N TYR A 192 23.00 -21.76 8.42
CA TYR A 192 22.57 -21.35 7.09
C TYR A 192 21.07 -21.56 6.94
N TYR A 193 20.35 -20.48 6.60
CA TYR A 193 18.93 -20.53 6.24
C TYR A 193 18.75 -20.65 4.73
N VAL A 194 19.70 -20.12 3.96
CA VAL A 194 19.73 -20.22 2.51
C VAL A 194 21.18 -20.41 2.04
N GLY A 195 21.39 -21.25 1.03
CA GLY A 195 22.71 -21.53 0.45
C GLY A 195 23.54 -22.50 1.31
N SER A 196 24.82 -22.69 0.97
CA SER A 196 25.79 -23.45 1.77
C SER A 196 25.28 -24.83 2.26
N ASN A 197 24.70 -25.60 1.34
CA ASN A 197 24.15 -26.95 1.53
C ASN A 197 22.78 -27.05 2.23
N THR A 198 22.02 -25.96 2.31
CA THR A 198 20.57 -26.08 2.56
C THR A 198 19.92 -26.90 1.45
N SER A 199 18.77 -27.53 1.74
CA SER A 199 17.95 -28.21 0.75
C SER A 199 17.21 -27.25 -0.19
N ILE A 200 17.12 -25.96 0.17
CA ILE A 200 16.57 -24.89 -0.67
C ILE A 200 17.44 -24.70 -1.91
N GLN A 201 16.85 -24.90 -3.09
CA GLN A 201 17.42 -24.58 -4.39
C GLN A 201 17.00 -23.17 -4.80
N THR A 202 17.94 -22.23 -4.84
CA THR A 202 17.67 -20.85 -5.23
C THR A 202 17.76 -20.70 -6.76
N THR A 203 16.93 -19.84 -7.34
CA THR A 203 17.00 -19.45 -8.77
C THR A 203 18.19 -18.54 -9.04
N HIS A 204 18.57 -17.73 -8.04
CA HIS A 204 19.74 -16.86 -8.07
C HIS A 204 20.69 -17.18 -6.90
N PRO A 205 22.03 -17.10 -7.05
CA PRO A 205 22.95 -17.38 -5.96
C PRO A 205 22.80 -16.41 -4.78
N VAL A 206 22.28 -16.91 -3.67
CA VAL A 206 22.15 -16.16 -2.42
C VAL A 206 22.50 -17.04 -1.23
N CYS A 207 23.01 -16.43 -0.18
CA CYS A 207 23.33 -17.08 1.07
C CYS A 207 22.88 -16.21 2.24
N VAL A 208 22.23 -16.85 3.21
CA VAL A 208 21.78 -16.20 4.45
C VAL A 208 22.22 -17.04 5.63
N ALA A 209 23.01 -16.43 6.52
CA ALA A 209 23.53 -17.07 7.72
C ALA A 209 23.21 -16.26 8.97
N HIS A 210 22.68 -16.92 9.99
CA HIS A 210 22.51 -16.35 11.33
C HIS A 210 23.67 -16.82 12.21
N ILE A 211 24.32 -15.91 12.92
CA ILE A 211 25.56 -16.19 13.66
C ILE A 211 25.46 -15.65 15.08
N THR A 212 25.92 -16.47 16.03
CA THR A 212 26.22 -16.07 17.40
C THR A 212 27.72 -16.18 17.63
N GLN A 213 28.36 -15.05 17.93
CA GLN A 213 29.80 -14.93 18.14
C GLN A 213 30.11 -14.58 19.60
N LYS A 214 31.11 -15.24 20.18
CA LYS A 214 31.57 -15.02 21.56
C LYS A 214 32.21 -13.66 21.73
N ALA A 215 32.05 -13.05 22.90
CA ALA A 215 32.75 -11.83 23.29
C ALA A 215 34.28 -11.93 23.14
N GLY A 216 34.94 -10.84 22.76
CA GLY A 216 36.39 -10.68 22.71
C GLY A 216 37.06 -11.49 21.60
N THR A 217 36.35 -11.74 20.50
CA THR A 217 36.84 -12.57 19.39
C THR A 217 36.76 -11.84 18.05
N VAL A 218 37.56 -12.33 17.10
CA VAL A 218 37.51 -11.91 15.70
C VAL A 218 37.13 -13.12 14.86
N TYR A 219 36.19 -12.91 13.95
CA TYR A 219 35.74 -13.87 12.95
C TYR A 219 35.88 -13.26 11.55
N GLU A 220 36.35 -14.05 10.59
CA GLU A 220 36.39 -13.67 9.17
C GLU A 220 35.35 -14.53 8.44
N TYR A 221 34.16 -13.97 8.21
CA TYR A 221 33.10 -14.67 7.49
C TYR A 221 33.44 -14.73 6.00
N PRO A 222 33.54 -15.93 5.38
CA PRO A 222 33.90 -16.05 3.98
C PRO A 222 32.75 -15.59 3.07
N ILE A 223 33.07 -14.79 2.05
CA ILE A 223 32.13 -14.39 1.00
C ILE A 223 32.45 -15.19 -0.26
N VAL A 224 31.45 -15.91 -0.77
CA VAL A 224 31.62 -16.91 -1.84
C VAL A 224 32.25 -16.32 -3.11
N SER A 225 31.91 -15.06 -3.45
CA SER A 225 32.50 -14.35 -4.58
C SER A 225 32.69 -12.87 -4.29
N SER A 226 33.81 -12.32 -4.77
CA SER A 226 34.10 -10.88 -4.73
C SER A 226 33.09 -10.00 -5.47
N THR A 227 32.29 -10.60 -6.37
CA THR A 227 31.22 -9.89 -7.09
C THR A 227 29.90 -9.84 -6.31
N HIS A 228 29.75 -10.62 -5.24
CA HIS A 228 28.52 -10.63 -4.46
C HIS A 228 28.32 -9.30 -3.74
N GLY A 229 27.10 -8.80 -3.76
CA GLY A 229 26.64 -7.76 -2.85
C GLY A 229 26.19 -8.39 -1.52
N GLY A 230 25.78 -7.54 -0.58
CA GLY A 230 25.21 -8.03 0.66
C GLY A 230 25.12 -6.99 1.74
N PHE A 231 24.63 -7.44 2.89
CA PHE A 231 24.50 -6.64 4.10
C PHE A 231 24.56 -7.53 5.33
N VAL A 232 24.76 -6.90 6.48
CA VAL A 232 24.59 -7.50 7.81
C VAL A 232 23.42 -6.83 8.50
N VAL A 233 22.59 -7.61 9.18
CA VAL A 233 21.63 -7.09 10.16
C VAL A 233 22.22 -7.31 11.53
N HIS A 234 22.44 -6.23 12.28
CA HIS A 234 22.84 -6.33 13.67
C HIS A 234 21.65 -6.74 14.54
N ILE A 235 21.80 -7.74 15.41
CA ILE A 235 20.71 -8.18 16.31
C ILE A 235 21.07 -7.91 17.76
N LYS A 236 22.33 -8.16 18.15
CA LYS A 236 22.75 -7.97 19.53
C LYS A 236 24.26 -7.75 19.63
N GLY A 237 24.67 -7.03 20.66
CA GLY A 237 26.06 -6.94 21.11
C GLY A 237 26.75 -5.64 20.71
N ASN A 238 27.95 -5.40 21.22
CA ASN A 238 28.83 -4.39 20.66
C ASN A 238 29.77 -5.06 19.65
N THR A 239 29.74 -4.62 18.40
CA THR A 239 30.46 -5.30 17.31
C THR A 239 31.01 -4.30 16.31
N LYS A 240 32.20 -4.56 15.79
CA LYS A 240 32.78 -3.86 14.66
C LYS A 240 32.76 -4.74 13.43
N PHE A 241 32.30 -4.16 12.33
CA PHE A 241 32.19 -4.84 11.04
C PHE A 241 33.06 -4.19 9.98
N GLY A 242 33.67 -5.05 9.16
CA GLY A 242 34.48 -4.69 8.00
C GLY A 242 35.84 -4.08 8.34
N ASP A 243 36.65 -3.91 7.30
CA ASP A 243 38.03 -3.39 7.41
C ASP A 243 38.10 -1.92 7.86
N ASN A 244 36.98 -1.19 7.77
CA ASN A 244 36.84 0.16 8.28
C ASN A 244 36.38 0.23 9.74
N ASP A 245 36.32 -0.90 10.45
CA ASP A 245 35.97 -1.00 11.88
C ASP A 245 34.64 -0.29 12.23
N THR A 246 33.63 -0.44 11.36
CA THR A 246 32.32 0.21 11.56
C THR A 246 31.65 -0.38 12.80
N ALA A 247 31.57 0.42 13.86
CA ALA A 247 31.04 0.00 15.15
C ALA A 247 29.53 0.15 15.22
N VAL A 248 28.87 -0.86 15.78
CA VAL A 248 27.48 -0.85 16.23
C VAL A 248 27.39 -1.26 17.69
N THR A 249 26.33 -0.80 18.36
CA THR A 249 26.05 -1.04 19.78
C THR A 249 24.61 -1.55 19.92
N PRO A 250 24.18 -2.05 21.10
CA PRO A 250 22.79 -2.47 21.32
C PRO A 250 21.71 -1.43 20.96
N ASN A 251 22.04 -0.13 20.93
CA ASN A 251 21.11 0.91 20.48
C ASN A 251 20.88 0.92 18.95
N HIS A 252 21.61 0.09 18.22
CA HIS A 252 21.51 -0.11 16.77
C HIS A 252 20.87 -1.47 16.44
N GLU A 253 20.00 -1.99 17.33
CA GLU A 253 19.27 -3.23 17.10
C GLU A 253 18.51 -3.16 15.76
N TYR A 254 18.74 -4.16 14.90
CA TYR A 254 18.25 -4.27 13.53
C TYR A 254 18.77 -3.24 12.52
N ASP A 255 19.80 -2.44 12.85
CA ASP A 255 20.49 -1.64 11.83
C ASP A 255 21.08 -2.53 10.74
N VAL A 256 20.96 -2.09 9.49
CA VAL A 256 21.49 -2.74 8.30
C VAL A 256 22.82 -2.12 7.92
N LEU A 257 23.88 -2.93 7.93
CA LEU A 257 25.23 -2.56 7.50
C LEU A 257 25.46 -3.09 6.09
N VAL A 258 25.41 -2.23 5.07
CA VAL A 258 25.56 -2.63 3.68
C VAL A 258 27.04 -2.79 3.33
N LEU A 259 27.38 -3.91 2.71
CA LEU A 259 28.76 -4.20 2.31
C LEU A 259 29.19 -3.31 1.14
N GLN A 260 30.43 -2.83 1.18
CA GLN A 260 31.02 -2.13 0.06
C GLN A 260 31.29 -3.09 -1.10
N ASN A 261 30.93 -2.69 -2.31
CA ASN A 261 31.21 -3.48 -3.51
C ASN A 261 32.69 -3.37 -3.90
N ASN A 262 33.34 -4.52 -4.08
CA ASN A 262 34.71 -4.60 -4.57
C ASN A 262 34.74 -4.50 -6.11
N ASN A 263 34.43 -3.33 -6.65
CA ASN A 263 34.40 -3.09 -8.10
C ASN A 263 35.80 -3.04 -8.76
N ASN A 264 36.88 -3.20 -8.00
CA ASN A 264 38.26 -2.97 -8.46
C ASN A 264 39.00 -4.22 -8.96
N HIS A 265 38.37 -5.39 -8.98
CA HIS A 265 38.99 -6.56 -9.58
C HIS A 265 38.54 -6.73 -11.03
N SER A 266 39.37 -6.18 -11.94
CA SER A 266 39.52 -6.73 -13.30
C SER A 266 39.45 -8.25 -13.24
N GLU A 267 38.60 -8.86 -14.09
CA GLU A 267 38.23 -10.29 -14.19
C GLU A 267 39.41 -11.29 -14.27
N THR A 268 40.65 -10.84 -14.13
CA THR A 268 41.88 -11.60 -14.36
C THR A 268 42.64 -11.99 -13.09
N LYS A 269 42.12 -11.75 -11.88
CA LYS A 269 42.67 -12.33 -10.64
C LYS A 269 41.58 -12.92 -9.74
N ILE A 270 41.00 -14.03 -10.18
CA ILE A 270 40.27 -14.94 -9.31
C ILE A 270 41.33 -15.64 -8.44
N GLN A 271 41.68 -15.13 -7.25
CA GLN A 271 42.36 -15.91 -6.19
C GLN A 271 42.62 -15.21 -4.84
N GLU A 272 41.90 -14.16 -4.46
CA GLU A 272 41.86 -13.76 -3.03
C GLU A 272 40.46 -14.09 -2.49
N SER A 273 40.42 -14.90 -1.42
CA SER A 273 39.17 -15.21 -0.72
C SER A 273 38.61 -13.93 -0.13
N ASP A 274 37.47 -13.47 -0.62
CA ASP A 274 36.77 -12.31 -0.09
C ASP A 274 36.14 -12.68 1.26
N PHE A 275 36.15 -11.76 2.22
CA PHE A 275 35.61 -12.00 3.56
C PHE A 275 35.11 -10.72 4.21
N LEU A 276 34.19 -10.88 5.15
CA LEU A 276 33.82 -9.82 6.09
C LEU A 276 34.52 -10.08 7.41
N ARG A 277 35.29 -9.11 7.89
CA ARG A 277 35.86 -9.16 9.24
C ARG A 277 34.84 -8.69 10.26
N ILE A 278 34.68 -9.44 11.35
CA ILE A 278 33.79 -9.12 12.47
C ILE A 278 34.58 -9.22 13.78
N GLN A 279 34.58 -8.15 14.57
CA GLN A 279 35.22 -8.12 15.88
C GLN A 279 34.17 -7.82 16.94
N SER A 280 33.91 -8.80 17.81
CA SER A 280 33.07 -8.61 19.00
C SER A 280 33.84 -7.87 20.09
N SER A 281 33.11 -7.09 20.88
CA SER A 281 33.62 -6.47 22.10
C SER A 281 33.85 -7.50 23.21
N ASP A 282 34.56 -7.11 24.26
CA ASP A 282 34.94 -8.01 25.37
C ASP A 282 33.81 -8.26 26.40
N ASP A 283 32.73 -7.48 26.34
CA ASP A 283 31.68 -7.42 27.37
C ASP A 283 30.50 -8.35 27.12
N GLU A 284 30.14 -8.62 25.86
CA GLU A 284 29.00 -9.48 25.53
C GLU A 284 29.13 -10.22 24.20
N ASP A 285 28.43 -11.34 24.09
CA ASP A 285 28.29 -12.08 22.84
C ASP A 285 27.49 -11.26 21.82
N SER A 286 27.86 -11.41 20.55
CA SER A 286 27.24 -10.70 19.43
C SER A 286 26.36 -11.63 18.59
N GLU A 287 25.25 -11.11 18.10
CA GLU A 287 24.30 -11.82 17.23
C GLU A 287 23.99 -10.98 15.99
N TYR A 288 24.03 -11.61 14.83
CA TYR A 288 23.80 -10.92 13.56
C TYR A 288 23.39 -11.88 12.44
N LEU A 289 22.71 -11.33 11.43
CA LEU A 289 22.36 -12.02 10.19
C LEU A 289 23.25 -11.50 9.06
N ILE A 290 23.90 -12.38 8.30
CA ILE A 290 24.66 -12.02 7.11
C ILE A 290 23.90 -12.50 5.87
N CYS A 291 23.61 -11.57 4.97
CA CYS A 291 22.97 -11.84 3.68
C CYS A 291 23.93 -11.45 2.55
N THR A 292 24.27 -12.41 1.69
CA THR A 292 25.11 -12.15 0.50
C THR A 292 24.48 -12.77 -0.74
N GLY A 293 24.69 -12.17 -1.90
CA GLY A 293 24.11 -12.67 -3.14
C GLY A 293 24.81 -12.14 -4.38
N GLU A 294 24.73 -12.90 -5.45
CA GLU A 294 25.07 -12.41 -6.77
C GLU A 294 24.09 -11.30 -7.17
N ARG A 295 24.59 -10.33 -7.93
CA ARG A 295 23.80 -9.19 -8.37
C ARG A 295 23.03 -9.56 -9.63
N ILE A 296 21.74 -9.22 -9.69
CA ILE A 296 20.93 -9.42 -10.89
C ILE A 296 21.37 -8.43 -11.98
N GLY A 297 21.55 -7.16 -11.61
CA GLY A 297 21.90 -6.10 -12.56
C GLY A 297 20.81 -5.77 -13.61
N GLU A 298 19.60 -6.31 -13.46
CA GLU A 298 18.46 -6.02 -14.32
C GLU A 298 17.50 -5.02 -13.66
N SER A 299 16.85 -4.18 -14.46
CA SER A 299 15.80 -3.28 -13.99
C SER A 299 14.55 -4.06 -13.59
N TRP A 300 13.86 -3.56 -12.57
CA TRP A 300 12.59 -4.10 -12.11
C TRP A 300 11.67 -2.98 -11.59
N ALA A 301 10.39 -3.28 -11.50
CA ALA A 301 9.37 -2.42 -10.91
C ALA A 301 8.46 -3.25 -10.00
N LYS A 302 8.14 -2.70 -8.82
CA LYS A 302 7.21 -3.29 -7.86
C LYS A 302 5.85 -2.62 -7.95
N LYS A 303 4.79 -3.42 -7.90
CA LYS A 303 3.41 -2.98 -7.71
C LYS A 303 2.78 -3.77 -6.57
N LEU A 304 2.22 -3.09 -5.57
CA LEU A 304 1.45 -3.76 -4.52
C LEU A 304 0.04 -4.05 -5.06
N ALA A 305 -0.46 -5.26 -4.78
CA ALA A 305 -1.75 -5.73 -5.27
C ALA A 305 -2.34 -6.76 -4.31
N ALA A 306 -3.60 -6.58 -3.90
CA ALA A 306 -4.33 -7.51 -3.02
C ALA A 306 -3.49 -8.02 -1.81
N ASN A 307 -2.90 -7.10 -1.04
CA ASN A 307 -2.01 -7.36 0.11
C ASN A 307 -0.70 -8.11 -0.20
N GLY A 308 -0.39 -8.35 -1.47
CA GLY A 308 0.85 -8.95 -1.93
C GLY A 308 1.62 -8.06 -2.88
N ALA A 309 2.54 -8.64 -3.66
CA ALA A 309 3.43 -7.89 -4.54
C ALA A 309 3.68 -8.54 -5.89
N ILE A 310 3.70 -7.68 -6.91
CA ILE A 310 4.04 -8.02 -8.29
C ILE A 310 5.34 -7.33 -8.64
N ILE A 311 6.35 -8.11 -9.03
CA ILE A 311 7.60 -7.62 -9.61
C ILE A 311 7.60 -7.93 -11.10
N ALA A 312 7.91 -6.92 -11.91
CA ALA A 312 7.99 -7.02 -13.37
C ALA A 312 9.15 -6.16 -13.91
N ALA A 313 9.45 -6.25 -15.21
CA ALA A 313 10.54 -5.47 -15.80
C ALA A 313 10.25 -3.96 -15.86
N THR A 314 8.96 -3.58 -16.00
CA THR A 314 8.55 -2.17 -16.13
C THR A 314 7.34 -1.83 -15.26
N PRO A 315 7.16 -0.54 -14.88
CA PRO A 315 5.98 -0.09 -14.13
C PRO A 315 4.65 -0.38 -14.83
N ASP A 316 4.58 -0.23 -16.15
CA ASP A 316 3.36 -0.46 -16.93
C ASP A 316 2.97 -1.93 -16.95
N GLU A 317 3.97 -2.81 -17.07
CA GLU A 317 3.76 -4.25 -16.97
C GLU A 317 3.29 -4.66 -15.56
N ALA A 318 3.95 -4.15 -14.52
CA ALA A 318 3.58 -4.40 -13.14
C ALA A 318 2.12 -3.98 -12.85
N ARG A 319 1.70 -2.80 -13.34
CA ARG A 319 0.30 -2.33 -13.25
C ARG A 319 -0.67 -3.22 -14.02
N ALA A 320 -0.32 -3.61 -15.25
CA ALA A 320 -1.17 -4.45 -16.08
C ALA A 320 -1.40 -5.84 -15.47
N ILE A 321 -0.38 -6.42 -14.84
CA ILE A 321 -0.50 -7.70 -14.13
C ILE A 321 -1.28 -7.52 -12.83
N ALA A 322 -0.96 -6.51 -12.03
CA ALA A 322 -1.68 -6.22 -10.78
C ALA A 322 -3.19 -6.10 -11.00
N PHE A 323 -3.62 -5.39 -12.05
CA PHE A 323 -5.04 -5.28 -12.42
C PHE A 323 -5.70 -6.65 -12.64
N LYS A 324 -5.02 -7.58 -13.33
CA LYS A 324 -5.53 -8.94 -13.58
C LYS A 324 -5.59 -9.79 -12.30
N VAL A 325 -4.62 -9.61 -11.41
CA VAL A 325 -4.56 -10.32 -10.13
C VAL A 325 -5.68 -9.84 -9.19
N GLU A 326 -5.87 -8.53 -9.10
CA GLU A 326 -6.93 -7.93 -8.30
C GLU A 326 -8.32 -8.28 -8.80
N SER A 327 -8.54 -8.40 -10.12
CA SER A 327 -9.82 -8.89 -10.64
C SER A 327 -10.09 -10.33 -10.18
N LYS A 328 -9.09 -11.22 -10.27
CA LYS A 328 -9.24 -12.61 -9.80
C LYS A 328 -9.48 -12.71 -8.29
N SER A 329 -8.82 -11.87 -7.50
CA SER A 329 -9.01 -11.82 -6.04
C SER A 329 -10.42 -11.36 -5.64
N ARG A 330 -11.14 -10.62 -6.50
CA ARG A 330 -12.49 -10.11 -6.24
C ARG A 330 -13.60 -11.11 -6.59
N ASP A 331 -13.34 -12.05 -7.49
CA ASP A 331 -14.35 -12.97 -8.03
C ASP A 331 -14.70 -14.15 -7.09
N GLY A 332 -14.08 -14.22 -5.91
CA GLY A 332 -14.33 -15.25 -4.87
C GLY A 332 -13.12 -16.15 -4.59
N PRO A 333 -13.25 -17.16 -3.71
CA PRO A 333 -12.12 -17.95 -3.19
C PRO A 333 -11.49 -18.93 -4.19
N ASP A 334 -11.72 -18.75 -5.50
CA ASP A 334 -11.08 -19.57 -6.55
C ASP A 334 -9.66 -19.05 -6.81
N TYR A 335 -8.82 -19.22 -5.79
CA TYR A 335 -7.39 -18.90 -5.81
C TYR A 335 -6.62 -20.02 -6.53
N THR A 336 -6.91 -20.24 -7.81
CA THR A 336 -6.06 -21.10 -8.65
C THR A 336 -4.78 -20.35 -9.01
N ALA A 337 -3.66 -21.08 -9.14
CA ALA A 337 -2.43 -20.51 -9.67
C ALA A 337 -2.72 -19.76 -10.98
N PHE A 338 -2.29 -18.50 -11.07
CA PHE A 338 -2.59 -17.66 -12.22
C PHE A 338 -1.34 -17.55 -13.09
N ASP A 339 -1.41 -18.10 -14.30
CA ASP A 339 -0.40 -17.84 -15.32
C ASP A 339 -0.74 -16.51 -16.03
N VAL A 340 0.16 -15.53 -15.94
CA VAL A 340 0.10 -14.27 -16.70
C VAL A 340 1.29 -14.17 -17.65
N SER A 341 1.72 -15.28 -18.22
CA SER A 341 2.62 -15.24 -19.38
C SER A 341 1.96 -14.38 -20.47
N MET A 342 2.65 -13.31 -20.89
CA MET A 342 2.24 -12.57 -22.08
C MET A 342 2.64 -13.40 -23.30
N SER A 343 1.87 -14.44 -23.62
CA SER A 343 2.02 -15.11 -24.91
C SER A 343 1.62 -14.12 -26.00
N GLN A 344 2.59 -13.74 -26.84
CA GLN A 344 2.31 -13.18 -28.14
C GLN A 344 1.62 -14.27 -28.97
N HIS A 345 0.28 -14.36 -28.89
CA HIS A 345 -0.46 -15.18 -29.83
C HIS A 345 -0.49 -14.45 -31.19
N SER A 346 0.45 -14.82 -32.04
CA SER A 346 0.28 -14.73 -33.49
C SER A 346 -0.77 -15.74 -33.92
N ASP A 347 -1.94 -15.26 -34.34
CA ASP A 347 -2.95 -16.08 -35.00
C ASP A 347 -2.36 -16.67 -36.29
N SER A 348 -2.04 -17.96 -36.26
CA SER A 348 -1.83 -18.77 -37.47
C SER A 348 -2.97 -19.78 -37.57
N ALA A 349 -4.04 -19.35 -38.25
CA ALA A 349 -5.15 -20.22 -38.60
C ALA A 349 -4.69 -21.26 -39.63
N GLY A 350 -4.84 -22.54 -39.28
CA GLY A 350 -4.57 -23.69 -40.12
C GLY A 350 -5.46 -23.72 -41.37
N LEU A 351 -4.82 -24.09 -42.48
CA LEU A 351 -5.43 -24.38 -43.77
C LEU A 351 -6.31 -25.63 -43.68
N GLY A 352 -7.59 -25.49 -44.06
CA GLY A 352 -8.51 -26.60 -44.31
C GLY A 352 -9.55 -26.16 -45.33
N GLY A 353 -9.35 -26.54 -46.60
CA GLY A 353 -10.22 -26.18 -47.71
C GLY A 353 -11.45 -27.08 -47.84
N ALA A 354 -12.58 -26.49 -48.24
CA ALA A 354 -13.62 -27.16 -49.02
C ALA A 354 -14.45 -26.10 -49.77
N SER A 355 -14.64 -26.35 -51.07
CA SER A 355 -15.31 -25.52 -52.07
C SER A 355 -16.84 -25.62 -52.03
N ALA A 356 -17.56 -24.52 -52.26
CA ALA A 356 -18.86 -24.50 -52.96
C ALA A 356 -19.22 -23.07 -53.45
N ASP A 357 -19.98 -23.03 -54.55
CA ASP A 357 -20.24 -21.97 -55.53
C ASP A 357 -20.80 -20.61 -55.08
N PRO A 358 -20.68 -19.55 -55.92
CA PRO A 358 -21.15 -18.20 -55.65
C PRO A 358 -22.58 -18.00 -56.19
N SER A 359 -23.47 -17.44 -55.37
CA SER A 359 -24.63 -16.73 -55.91
C SER A 359 -24.94 -15.45 -55.14
N THR A 360 -25.27 -14.47 -55.96
CA THR A 360 -25.51 -13.05 -55.74
C THR A 360 -26.61 -12.72 -54.72
N ALA A 361 -26.29 -11.88 -53.73
CA ALA A 361 -27.28 -11.05 -53.04
C ALA A 361 -26.68 -9.70 -52.66
N SER A 362 -27.22 -8.64 -53.27
CA SER A 362 -26.91 -7.23 -53.08
C SER A 362 -27.40 -6.72 -51.72
N ILE A 363 -26.51 -6.11 -50.93
CA ILE A 363 -26.83 -5.40 -49.67
C ILE A 363 -26.91 -3.89 -49.97
N PRO A 364 -27.96 -3.17 -49.53
CA PRO A 364 -28.11 -1.73 -49.72
C PRO A 364 -27.23 -0.92 -48.73
N PRO A 365 -26.85 0.34 -49.06
CA PRO A 365 -25.97 1.14 -48.21
C PRO A 365 -26.70 1.69 -46.98
N THR A 366 -26.11 1.51 -45.80
CA THR A 366 -26.54 2.14 -44.53
C THR A 366 -26.09 3.63 -44.52
N PRO A 367 -26.92 4.58 -44.05
CA PRO A 367 -26.62 6.00 -44.14
C PRO A 367 -25.54 6.44 -43.14
N ALA A 368 -24.72 7.41 -43.57
CA ALA A 368 -23.66 8.03 -42.79
C ALA A 368 -24.17 8.60 -41.46
N ALA A 369 -23.56 8.15 -40.36
CA ALA A 369 -23.75 8.75 -39.04
C ALA A 369 -23.12 10.15 -39.03
N LYS A 370 -23.95 11.18 -38.81
CA LYS A 370 -23.50 12.55 -38.55
C LYS A 370 -22.67 12.58 -37.27
N GLN A 371 -21.44 13.08 -37.35
CA GLN A 371 -20.66 13.51 -36.19
C GLN A 371 -21.47 14.55 -35.40
N GLN A 372 -21.94 14.20 -34.21
CA GLN A 372 -22.43 15.16 -33.24
C GLN A 372 -21.22 15.75 -32.51
N THR A 373 -20.97 17.03 -32.77
CA THR A 373 -19.99 17.86 -32.06
C THR A 373 -20.37 17.94 -30.57
N GLY A 374 -19.43 17.60 -29.69
CA GLY A 374 -19.59 17.62 -28.24
C GLY A 374 -19.98 18.99 -27.69
N ILE A 375 -20.51 18.98 -26.47
CA ILE A 375 -21.00 20.15 -25.73
C ILE A 375 -19.83 21.10 -25.40
N ASP A 376 -20.03 22.40 -25.63
CA ASP A 376 -19.09 23.47 -25.27
C ASP A 376 -18.87 23.51 -23.75
N ILE A 377 -17.60 23.59 -23.33
CA ILE A 377 -17.17 23.59 -21.93
C ILE A 377 -17.84 24.69 -21.09
N ARG A 378 -18.24 25.82 -21.70
CA ARG A 378 -18.98 26.88 -21.00
C ARG A 378 -20.43 26.47 -20.70
N LYS A 379 -21.06 25.68 -21.58
CA LYS A 379 -22.41 25.14 -21.36
C LYS A 379 -22.43 24.03 -20.31
N ALA A 380 -21.37 23.22 -20.24
CA ALA A 380 -21.22 22.22 -19.18
C ALA A 380 -21.05 22.88 -17.79
N LEU A 381 -20.44 24.07 -17.74
CA LEU A 381 -20.26 24.86 -16.51
C LEU A 381 -21.54 25.59 -16.06
N GLU A 382 -22.39 26.07 -16.98
CA GLU A 382 -23.71 26.65 -16.64
C GLU A 382 -24.66 25.63 -16.00
N ILE A 383 -24.64 24.37 -16.45
CA ILE A 383 -25.49 23.29 -15.92
C ILE A 383 -25.13 22.95 -14.46
N LEU A 384 -23.87 23.17 -14.07
CA LEU A 384 -23.38 22.91 -12.71
C LEU A 384 -23.63 24.06 -11.73
N SER A 385 -24.15 25.22 -12.17
CA SER A 385 -24.25 26.43 -11.33
C SER A 385 -25.68 26.95 -11.06
N THR A 386 -26.76 26.30 -11.53
CA THR A 386 -28.11 26.86 -11.37
C THR A 386 -28.75 26.51 -10.02
N ARG A 387 -28.83 27.51 -9.12
CA ARG A 387 -29.77 27.56 -7.97
C ARG A 387 -31.14 28.10 -8.43
N THR A 388 -32.24 27.49 -7.99
CA THR A 388 -33.56 28.12 -7.93
C THR A 388 -33.64 29.08 -6.71
N PRO A 389 -34.24 30.28 -6.83
CA PRO A 389 -34.17 31.32 -5.79
C PRO A 389 -35.22 31.14 -4.69
N HIS A 390 -34.81 31.35 -3.43
CA HIS A 390 -35.76 31.63 -2.34
C HIS A 390 -35.98 33.14 -2.22
N SER A 391 -37.25 33.52 -2.17
CA SER A 391 -37.76 34.87 -2.01
C SER A 391 -37.36 35.47 -0.66
N HIS A 392 -36.64 36.58 -0.67
CA HIS A 392 -36.66 37.56 0.42
C HIS A 392 -36.86 38.97 -0.17
N ALA A 393 -37.85 39.67 0.39
CA ALA A 393 -38.20 41.05 0.05
C ALA A 393 -37.07 42.03 0.43
N PRO A 394 -36.97 43.20 -0.24
CA PRO A 394 -35.83 44.09 -0.08
C PRO A 394 -35.96 44.95 1.17
N HIS A 395 -34.88 45.06 1.94
CA HIS A 395 -34.64 46.18 2.84
C HIS A 395 -33.36 46.88 2.39
N ASP A 396 -33.52 48.17 2.09
CA ASP A 396 -32.50 49.11 1.66
C ASP A 396 -31.40 49.29 2.72
N HIS A 397 -30.14 49.37 2.27
CA HIS A 397 -29.07 49.98 3.03
C HIS A 397 -28.69 51.31 2.38
N ASP A 398 -28.75 52.35 3.21
CA ASP A 398 -28.15 53.65 2.95
C ASP A 398 -26.77 53.74 3.62
N ASP A 399 -25.98 54.65 3.08
CA ASP A 399 -24.52 54.72 3.02
C ASP A 399 -23.78 55.18 4.31
N SER A 400 -22.44 55.06 4.27
CA SER A 400 -21.41 55.94 4.88
C SER A 400 -20.52 55.47 6.06
N SER A 401 -19.23 55.30 5.72
CA SER A 401 -18.04 56.01 6.26
C SER A 401 -17.17 55.48 7.45
N HIS A 402 -15.85 55.50 7.17
CA HIS A 402 -14.66 55.86 7.97
C HIS A 402 -13.92 54.91 8.97
N ASP A 403 -12.60 54.82 8.67
CA ASP A 403 -11.42 54.97 9.54
C ASP A 403 -10.59 53.81 10.14
N GLU A 404 -9.30 54.10 10.17
CA GLU A 404 -8.06 53.34 10.44
C GLU A 404 -7.91 52.78 11.87
N LYS A 405 -7.19 51.65 12.04
CA LYS A 405 -5.90 51.54 12.79
C LYS A 405 -5.43 50.10 13.11
N MET A 406 -4.12 50.05 13.28
CA MET A 406 -3.15 49.00 13.58
C MET A 406 -3.16 48.54 15.06
N GLY A 407 -2.86 47.27 15.39
CA GLY A 407 -2.33 46.87 16.71
C GLY A 407 -2.70 45.48 17.29
N CYS A 408 -1.65 44.75 17.71
CA CYS A 408 -1.50 43.44 18.38
C CYS A 408 -2.52 42.91 19.44
N CYS A 409 -2.56 41.56 19.50
CA CYS A 409 -2.76 40.60 20.62
C CYS A 409 -3.84 40.82 21.70
N GLY A 410 -4.70 39.80 21.88
CA GLY A 410 -5.45 39.55 23.12
C GLY A 410 -6.49 38.43 23.00
N ILE A 411 -6.38 37.41 23.85
CA ILE A 411 -7.28 36.25 24.00
C ILE A 411 -8.56 36.66 24.76
N HIS A 412 -9.75 36.25 24.28
CA HIS A 412 -10.78 35.51 25.05
C HIS A 412 -12.11 35.35 24.29
N GLY A 413 -12.62 34.12 24.25
CA GLY A 413 -13.94 33.74 24.75
C GLY A 413 -15.18 34.02 23.89
N ASP A 414 -15.76 32.93 23.39
CA ASP A 414 -17.17 32.69 23.03
C ASP A 414 -17.88 33.67 22.08
N GLU A 415 -18.06 33.22 20.84
CA GLU A 415 -19.35 33.18 20.16
C GLU A 415 -19.28 32.13 19.03
N LEU A 416 -19.94 30.98 19.22
CA LEU A 416 -20.17 29.97 18.18
C LEU A 416 -21.05 30.59 17.09
N SER A 417 -20.43 31.11 16.01
CA SER A 417 -21.12 31.73 14.88
C SER A 417 -21.84 30.69 14.03
N GLU A 418 -22.93 31.14 13.41
CA GLU A 418 -23.90 30.41 12.57
C GLU A 418 -23.34 29.66 11.34
N ASP A 419 -22.02 29.52 11.19
CA ASP A 419 -21.37 28.83 10.07
C ASP A 419 -21.55 27.30 10.10
N LEU A 420 -21.97 26.74 11.24
CA LEU A 420 -22.25 25.30 11.40
C LEU A 420 -23.52 24.83 10.67
N LYS A 421 -24.36 25.72 10.13
CA LYS A 421 -25.66 25.36 9.52
C LYS A 421 -25.62 25.07 8.01
N GLN A 422 -24.46 25.08 7.34
CA GLN A 422 -24.38 24.86 5.89
C GLN A 422 -23.31 23.84 5.45
N MET A 423 -23.26 22.69 6.11
CA MET A 423 -22.32 21.61 5.75
C MET A 423 -22.85 20.61 4.70
N GLY A 424 -23.69 20.96 3.74
CA GLY A 424 -23.95 20.05 2.61
C GLY A 424 -22.64 19.78 1.83
N GLN A 425 -22.12 18.55 1.80
CA GLN A 425 -20.99 18.16 0.94
C GLN A 425 -21.49 18.14 -0.51
N THR A 426 -21.43 19.30 -1.14
CA THR A 426 -21.78 19.51 -2.54
C THR A 426 -20.51 19.81 -3.32
N ILE A 427 -20.45 19.35 -4.57
CA ILE A 427 -19.36 19.69 -5.48
C ILE A 427 -19.58 21.14 -5.92
N ASP A 428 -18.97 22.09 -5.21
CA ASP A 428 -18.98 23.51 -5.58
C ASP A 428 -17.74 23.84 -6.43
N MET A 429 -17.98 24.44 -7.59
CA MET A 429 -17.00 24.52 -8.68
C MET A 429 -16.52 25.94 -9.00
N LEU A 430 -17.09 27.01 -8.42
CA LEU A 430 -16.63 28.38 -8.70
C LEU A 430 -16.81 29.35 -7.52
N GLY A 431 -15.71 29.98 -7.10
CA GLY A 431 -15.70 31.28 -6.43
C GLY A 431 -16.08 32.40 -7.40
N GLN A 432 -16.77 33.42 -6.87
CA GLN A 432 -17.38 34.58 -7.52
C GLN A 432 -16.75 35.07 -8.84
N ALA A 433 -17.56 35.13 -9.91
CA ALA A 433 -17.35 36.05 -11.03
C ALA A 433 -18.70 36.43 -11.68
N THR A 434 -18.87 37.72 -11.97
CA THR A 434 -20.08 38.39 -12.49
C THR A 434 -20.34 38.10 -13.98
N PRO A 435 -21.62 38.11 -14.44
CA PRO A 435 -21.96 37.66 -15.79
C PRO A 435 -21.85 38.77 -16.83
N SER A 436 -21.40 38.41 -18.05
CA SER A 436 -21.58 39.23 -19.25
C SER A 436 -22.17 38.40 -20.39
N ALA A 437 -23.10 39.03 -21.10
CA ALA A 437 -24.08 38.44 -21.99
C ALA A 437 -23.57 38.21 -23.42
N ALA A 438 -23.84 37.03 -23.98
CA ALA A 438 -24.20 36.83 -25.38
C ALA A 438 -24.64 35.38 -25.63
N ALA A 439 -25.94 35.15 -25.68
CA ALA A 439 -26.56 33.88 -26.06
C ALA A 439 -27.32 34.06 -27.38
N THR A 440 -27.13 33.18 -28.38
CA THR A 440 -28.26 32.65 -29.17
C THR A 440 -27.89 31.36 -29.93
N THR A 441 -28.85 30.42 -29.89
CA THR A 441 -29.15 29.35 -30.88
C THR A 441 -28.44 28.01 -30.70
N ILE A 442 -29.13 27.07 -30.05
CA ILE A 442 -29.60 25.76 -30.57
C ILE A 442 -30.42 25.15 -29.41
N GLN A 443 -31.74 25.34 -29.45
CA GLN A 443 -32.73 24.71 -28.56
C GLN A 443 -33.40 23.56 -29.32
N THR A 444 -33.37 22.35 -28.77
CA THR A 444 -34.38 21.26 -28.90
C THR A 444 -33.85 19.88 -28.43
N SER A 445 -32.53 19.66 -28.29
CA SER A 445 -31.97 18.44 -27.67
C SER A 445 -31.55 18.60 -26.21
N HIS A 446 -31.24 19.83 -25.78
CA HIS A 446 -30.74 20.16 -24.44
C HIS A 446 -31.80 20.22 -23.34
N GLU A 447 -33.08 20.42 -23.69
CA GLU A 447 -34.16 20.51 -22.69
C GLU A 447 -34.50 19.14 -22.08
N ARG A 448 -34.30 18.03 -22.84
CA ARG A 448 -34.57 16.67 -22.35
C ARG A 448 -33.52 16.14 -21.38
N GLU A 449 -32.23 16.35 -21.66
CA GLU A 449 -31.13 15.91 -20.78
C GLU A 449 -31.10 16.73 -19.47
N ALA A 450 -31.45 18.02 -19.53
CA ALA A 450 -31.61 18.86 -18.35
C ALA A 450 -32.86 18.50 -17.53
N GLN A 451 -33.97 18.10 -18.17
CA GLN A 451 -35.16 17.60 -17.49
C GLN A 451 -34.92 16.25 -16.81
N GLU A 452 -34.25 15.29 -17.45
CA GLU A 452 -33.89 14.01 -16.83
C GLU A 452 -32.96 14.19 -15.61
N ALA A 453 -31.97 15.09 -15.70
CA ALA A 453 -31.11 15.42 -14.56
C ALA A 453 -31.89 16.08 -13.40
N SER A 454 -32.85 16.95 -13.71
CA SER A 454 -33.70 17.61 -12.71
C SER A 454 -34.67 16.63 -12.04
N GLU A 455 -35.27 15.71 -12.80
CA GLU A 455 -36.18 14.67 -12.26
C GLU A 455 -35.45 13.67 -11.37
N ILE A 456 -34.22 13.27 -11.75
CA ILE A 456 -33.34 12.44 -10.91
C ILE A 456 -33.00 13.17 -9.61
N GLN A 457 -32.72 14.47 -9.68
CA GLN A 457 -32.36 15.28 -8.51
C GLN A 457 -33.52 15.48 -7.54
N GLU A 458 -34.76 15.58 -8.04
CA GLU A 458 -35.97 15.73 -7.23
C GLU A 458 -36.40 14.41 -6.55
N GLN A 459 -36.35 13.28 -7.28
CA GLN A 459 -36.57 11.95 -6.70
C GLN A 459 -35.51 11.58 -5.66
N GLN A 460 -34.28 12.07 -5.81
CA GLN A 460 -33.20 11.88 -4.84
C GLN A 460 -33.42 12.71 -3.57
N LYS A 461 -33.94 13.94 -3.67
CA LYS A 461 -34.26 14.78 -2.51
C LYS A 461 -35.34 14.15 -1.62
N GLU A 462 -36.36 13.52 -2.20
CA GLU A 462 -37.39 12.81 -1.44
C GLU A 462 -36.82 11.59 -0.69
N LYS A 463 -35.95 10.81 -1.35
CA LYS A 463 -35.25 9.67 -0.72
C LYS A 463 -34.34 10.10 0.42
N VAL A 464 -33.61 11.22 0.26
CA VAL A 464 -32.75 11.79 1.31
C VAL A 464 -33.59 12.22 2.53
N ALA A 465 -34.73 12.89 2.30
CA ALA A 465 -35.62 13.32 3.37
C ALA A 465 -36.26 12.14 4.13
N GLN A 466 -36.63 11.07 3.42
CA GLN A 466 -37.13 9.85 4.03
C GLN A 466 -36.06 9.12 4.85
N HIS A 467 -34.86 8.95 4.28
CA HIS A 467 -33.69 8.35 4.95
C HIS A 467 -33.36 9.07 6.26
N LYS A 468 -33.38 10.41 6.25
CA LYS A 468 -33.13 11.24 7.45
C LYS A 468 -34.14 10.96 8.58
N LYS A 469 -35.41 10.74 8.24
CA LYS A 469 -36.48 10.48 9.22
C LYS A 469 -36.38 9.07 9.81
N GLU A 470 -36.06 8.07 8.98
CA GLU A 470 -35.90 6.68 9.40
C GLU A 470 -34.63 6.50 10.25
N LEU A 471 -33.52 7.12 9.84
CA LEU A 471 -32.26 7.09 10.58
C LEU A 471 -32.37 7.72 11.96
N ALA A 472 -32.99 8.91 12.08
CA ALA A 472 -33.18 9.57 13.37
C ALA A 472 -34.04 8.76 14.35
N ALA A 473 -34.95 7.91 13.84
CA ALA A 473 -35.72 7.00 14.67
C ALA A 473 -34.88 5.78 15.11
N SER A 474 -34.03 5.25 14.22
CA SER A 474 -33.12 4.14 14.51
C SER A 474 -32.05 4.50 15.54
N LEU A 475 -31.46 5.70 15.44
CA LEU A 475 -30.40 6.15 16.35
C LEU A 475 -30.89 6.35 17.78
N LYS A 476 -32.11 6.85 17.97
CA LYS A 476 -32.74 7.01 19.29
C LYS A 476 -33.04 5.69 20.01
N GLY A 477 -33.08 4.59 19.27
CA GLY A 477 -33.28 3.24 19.82
C GLY A 477 -31.99 2.58 20.30
N MET A 478 -30.82 3.11 19.93
CA MET A 478 -29.51 2.59 20.35
C MET A 478 -29.20 3.15 21.74
N THR A 479 -28.93 2.30 22.73
CA THR A 479 -28.60 2.75 24.09
C THR A 479 -27.10 2.83 24.35
N GLN A 480 -26.33 1.98 23.66
CA GLN A 480 -24.88 1.87 23.75
C GLN A 480 -24.16 2.92 22.89
N THR A 481 -22.97 3.34 23.31
CA THR A 481 -22.10 4.25 22.56
C THR A 481 -21.40 3.47 21.44
N SER A 482 -21.05 2.20 21.70
CA SER A 482 -20.42 1.33 20.71
C SER A 482 -21.25 1.20 19.42
N ASP A 483 -22.58 1.14 19.54
CA ASP A 483 -23.50 1.10 18.40
C ASP A 483 -23.46 2.37 17.54
N LEU A 484 -23.34 3.55 18.16
CA LEU A 484 -23.22 4.81 17.44
C LEU A 484 -21.90 4.87 16.66
N LEU A 485 -20.80 4.45 17.29
CA LEU A 485 -19.48 4.36 16.65
C LEU A 485 -19.48 3.36 15.49
N ARG A 486 -20.15 2.21 15.62
CA ARG A 486 -20.33 1.25 14.51
C ARG A 486 -21.07 1.86 13.33
N VAL A 487 -22.14 2.62 13.57
CA VAL A 487 -22.88 3.30 12.49
C VAL A 487 -22.00 4.35 11.80
N LEU A 488 -21.20 5.11 12.56
CA LEU A 488 -20.27 6.08 12.00
C LEU A 488 -19.23 5.41 11.10
N LEU A 489 -18.56 4.37 11.60
CA LEU A 489 -17.55 3.62 10.84
C LEU A 489 -18.15 2.99 9.58
N ARG A 490 -19.37 2.44 9.68
CA ARG A 490 -20.08 1.89 8.53
C ARG A 490 -20.40 2.95 7.47
N ALA A 491 -20.83 4.14 7.89
CA ALA A 491 -21.05 5.27 6.98
C ALA A 491 -19.75 5.70 6.29
N GLN A 492 -18.60 5.54 6.93
CA GLN A 492 -17.30 5.80 6.32
C GLN A 492 -16.89 4.72 5.30
N GLU A 493 -17.14 3.44 5.58
CA GLU A 493 -16.97 2.37 4.58
C GLU A 493 -17.78 2.64 3.31
N ASP A 494 -19.05 3.04 3.47
CA ASP A 494 -19.93 3.35 2.35
C ASP A 494 -19.51 4.64 1.62
N ARG A 495 -18.87 5.58 2.31
CA ARG A 495 -18.23 6.74 1.68
C ARG A 495 -17.07 6.31 0.78
N VAL A 496 -16.22 5.39 1.22
CA VAL A 496 -15.13 4.84 0.39
C VAL A 496 -15.69 4.18 -0.88
N LYS A 497 -16.76 3.40 -0.79
CA LYS A 497 -17.44 2.80 -1.97
C LYS A 497 -18.00 3.86 -2.92
N THR A 498 -18.51 4.97 -2.37
CA THR A 498 -19.01 6.10 -3.17
C THR A 498 -17.87 6.74 -3.97
N TYR A 499 -16.70 6.96 -3.37
CA TYR A 499 -15.51 7.41 -4.09
C TYR A 499 -15.08 6.44 -5.20
N GLN A 500 -15.06 5.13 -4.93
CA GLN A 500 -14.72 4.12 -5.95
C GLN A 500 -15.66 4.18 -7.16
N THR A 501 -16.96 4.36 -6.91
CA THR A 501 -17.96 4.48 -7.97
C THR A 501 -17.76 5.77 -8.77
N TYR A 502 -17.43 6.87 -8.09
CA TYR A 502 -17.16 8.15 -8.72
C TYR A 502 -15.90 8.11 -9.61
N ASP A 503 -14.83 7.50 -9.12
CA ASP A 503 -13.57 7.31 -9.86
C ASP A 503 -13.76 6.38 -11.07
N ALA A 504 -14.58 5.34 -10.94
CA ALA A 504 -14.91 4.44 -12.04
C ALA A 504 -15.59 5.20 -13.20
N ALA A 505 -16.46 6.16 -12.90
CA ALA A 505 -17.07 7.02 -13.90
C ALA A 505 -16.03 7.87 -14.64
N LEU A 506 -15.03 8.41 -13.94
CA LEU A 506 -13.91 9.10 -14.59
C LEU A 506 -13.12 8.16 -15.52
N GLN A 507 -12.82 6.93 -15.08
CA GLN A 507 -12.07 5.99 -15.90
C GLN A 507 -12.80 5.66 -17.21
N GLN A 508 -14.13 5.54 -17.15
CA GLN A 508 -14.94 5.36 -18.34
C GLN A 508 -14.83 6.57 -19.29
N VAL A 509 -14.83 7.80 -18.79
CA VAL A 509 -14.62 9.02 -19.59
C VAL A 509 -13.23 9.02 -20.22
N LEU A 510 -12.18 8.74 -19.44
CA LEU A 510 -10.81 8.77 -19.93
C LEU A 510 -10.58 7.72 -21.02
N LYS A 511 -11.20 6.54 -20.89
CA LYS A 511 -11.13 5.45 -21.86
C LYS A 511 -11.91 5.70 -23.15
N THR A 512 -13.14 6.22 -23.01
CA THR A 512 -14.05 6.38 -24.15
C THR A 512 -13.95 7.75 -24.83
N GLY A 513 -13.36 8.74 -24.15
CA GLY A 513 -13.42 10.15 -24.54
C GLY A 513 -14.83 10.75 -24.46
N ASN A 514 -15.82 10.00 -23.97
CA ASN A 514 -17.22 10.40 -23.94
C ASN A 514 -17.62 10.88 -22.53
N LEU A 515 -18.08 12.13 -22.46
CA LEU A 515 -18.52 12.77 -21.22
C LEU A 515 -20.00 12.58 -20.90
N THR A 516 -20.82 12.01 -21.78
CA THR A 516 -22.29 11.97 -21.58
C THR A 516 -22.73 11.29 -20.30
N ALA A 517 -22.01 10.24 -19.87
CA ALA A 517 -22.31 9.50 -18.65
C ALA A 517 -21.73 10.14 -17.37
N TYR A 518 -20.89 11.17 -17.49
CA TYR A 518 -20.15 11.72 -16.36
C TYR A 518 -20.96 12.70 -15.49
N PRO A 519 -21.71 13.68 -16.03
CA PRO A 519 -22.57 14.53 -15.22
C PRO A 519 -23.62 13.77 -14.39
N PRO A 520 -24.32 12.74 -14.94
CA PRO A 520 -25.20 11.90 -14.13
C PRO A 520 -24.48 11.17 -13.00
N ALA A 521 -23.25 10.70 -13.24
CA ALA A 521 -22.42 10.08 -12.21
C ALA A 521 -22.00 11.07 -11.10
N CYS A 522 -21.67 12.32 -11.45
CA CYS A 522 -21.41 13.39 -10.49
C CYS A 522 -22.64 13.69 -9.61
N ALA A 523 -23.84 13.72 -10.20
CA ALA A 523 -25.08 13.95 -9.48
C ALA A 523 -25.37 12.80 -8.48
N LEU A 524 -25.20 11.54 -8.93
CA LEU A 524 -25.34 10.36 -8.08
C LEU A 524 -24.32 10.35 -6.93
N ALA A 525 -23.05 10.63 -7.22
CA ALA A 525 -22.00 10.73 -6.21
C ALA A 525 -22.33 11.82 -5.18
N THR A 526 -22.76 13.00 -5.64
CA THR A 526 -23.15 14.12 -4.77
C THR A 526 -24.31 13.74 -3.85
N ALA A 527 -25.34 13.08 -4.37
CA ALA A 527 -26.47 12.61 -3.56
C ALA A 527 -26.02 11.59 -2.49
N SER A 528 -25.18 10.63 -2.87
CA SER A 528 -24.62 9.63 -1.94
C SER A 528 -23.77 10.28 -0.84
N PHE A 529 -22.85 11.19 -1.19
CA PHE A 529 -22.03 11.90 -0.20
C PHE A 529 -22.89 12.77 0.73
N SER A 530 -23.95 13.40 0.22
CA SER A 530 -24.88 14.15 1.05
C SER A 530 -25.59 13.26 2.07
N MET A 531 -26.12 12.11 1.64
CA MET A 531 -26.78 11.15 2.55
C MET A 531 -25.84 10.65 3.64
N LEU A 532 -24.62 10.27 3.28
CA LEU A 532 -23.62 9.79 4.22
C LEU A 532 -23.18 10.87 5.22
N SER A 533 -23.07 12.11 4.76
CA SER A 533 -22.75 13.25 5.63
C SER A 533 -23.89 13.57 6.60
N ASP A 534 -25.14 13.47 6.14
CA ASP A 534 -26.31 13.62 6.99
C ASP A 534 -26.38 12.49 8.03
N THR A 535 -26.02 11.26 7.64
CA THR A 535 -25.93 10.13 8.57
C THR A 535 -24.92 10.40 9.68
N ILE A 536 -23.70 10.82 9.32
CA ILE A 536 -22.64 11.06 10.30
C ILE A 536 -22.98 12.23 11.22
N ARG A 537 -23.62 13.29 10.71
CA ARG A 537 -24.13 14.37 11.56
C ARG A 537 -25.18 13.88 12.54
N ALA A 538 -26.13 13.06 12.08
CA ALA A 538 -27.16 12.54 12.97
C ALA A 538 -26.56 11.70 14.11
N VAL A 539 -25.50 10.92 13.82
CA VAL A 539 -24.75 10.18 14.85
C VAL A 539 -24.02 11.16 15.79
N SER A 540 -23.36 12.18 15.26
CA SER A 540 -22.66 13.20 16.06
C SER A 540 -23.61 13.97 16.98
N ASP A 541 -24.78 14.39 16.48
CA ASP A 541 -25.82 15.09 17.23
C ASP A 541 -26.37 14.18 18.36
N GLU A 542 -26.58 12.90 18.06
CA GLU A 542 -27.04 11.91 19.04
C GLU A 542 -25.98 11.70 20.14
N MET A 543 -24.70 11.52 19.77
CA MET A 543 -23.59 11.43 20.74
C MET A 543 -23.51 12.68 21.62
N ALA A 544 -23.67 13.87 21.04
CA ALA A 544 -23.68 15.14 21.78
C ALA A 544 -24.91 15.27 22.71
N SER A 545 -26.05 14.71 22.32
CA SER A 545 -27.27 14.76 23.15
C SER A 545 -27.20 13.90 24.41
N ARG A 546 -26.30 12.90 24.44
CA ARG A 546 -26.09 11.99 25.57
C ARG A 546 -25.23 12.58 26.69
N THR A 547 -24.74 13.82 26.56
CA THR A 547 -23.85 14.43 27.55
C THR A 547 -24.57 14.79 28.87
N GLY A 548 -24.67 13.80 29.76
CA GLY A 548 -24.74 14.01 31.22
C GLY A 548 -23.37 14.33 31.81
N ARG A 549 -23.28 14.52 33.13
CA ARG A 549 -22.12 15.08 33.86
C ARG A 549 -20.82 14.22 33.85
N THR A 550 -20.75 13.20 33.00
CA THR A 550 -19.64 12.24 32.89
C THR A 550 -19.57 11.73 31.46
N SER A 551 -18.52 12.13 30.73
CA SER A 551 -17.81 11.38 29.68
C SER A 551 -17.04 12.40 28.83
N ASN A 552 -15.76 12.58 29.14
CA ASN A 552 -14.86 13.34 28.27
C ASN A 552 -14.71 12.65 26.89
N ASN A 553 -14.95 11.34 26.85
CA ASN A 553 -14.83 10.48 25.67
C ASN A 553 -15.83 10.86 24.58
N LEU A 554 -17.12 11.03 24.90
CA LEU A 554 -18.15 11.43 23.91
C LEU A 554 -17.86 12.78 23.23
N LYS A 555 -17.27 13.73 23.98
CA LYS A 555 -16.84 15.01 23.41
C LYS A 555 -15.65 14.84 22.47
N GLN A 556 -14.73 13.95 22.81
CA GLN A 556 -13.58 13.62 21.97
C GLN A 556 -14.02 12.92 20.69
N TYR A 557 -14.95 11.96 20.77
CA TYR A 557 -15.52 11.27 19.61
C TYR A 557 -16.27 12.24 18.70
N GLY A 558 -17.04 13.16 19.27
CA GLY A 558 -17.69 14.24 18.53
C GLY A 558 -16.69 15.10 17.78
N LYS A 559 -15.60 15.52 18.44
CA LYS A 559 -14.52 16.30 17.80
C LYS A 559 -13.85 15.53 16.67
N TRP A 560 -13.49 14.27 16.89
CA TRP A 560 -12.93 13.42 15.83
C TRP A 560 -13.90 13.27 14.65
N THR A 561 -15.20 13.15 14.93
CA THR A 561 -16.24 13.09 13.88
C THR A 561 -16.30 14.38 13.05
N GLU A 562 -16.19 15.55 13.68
CA GLU A 562 -16.15 16.84 13.01
C GLU A 562 -14.89 17.01 12.15
N ASP A 563 -13.72 16.71 12.71
CA ASP A 563 -12.42 16.76 12.01
C ASP A 563 -12.43 15.82 10.80
N LEU A 564 -12.97 14.61 10.96
CA LEU A 564 -13.15 13.63 9.89
C LEU A 564 -14.10 14.14 8.79
N GLN A 565 -15.19 14.81 9.14
CA GLN A 565 -16.11 15.41 8.16
C GLN A 565 -15.46 16.57 7.38
N ALA A 566 -14.61 17.36 8.04
CA ALA A 566 -13.87 18.45 7.41
C ALA A 566 -12.84 17.91 6.39
N LEU A 567 -12.07 16.90 6.78
CA LEU A 567 -11.10 16.27 5.89
C LEU A 567 -11.78 15.53 4.73
N GLU A 568 -12.89 14.84 4.97
CA GLU A 568 -13.64 14.19 3.88
C GLU A 568 -14.21 15.21 2.87
N LYS A 569 -14.58 16.41 3.34
CA LYS A 569 -14.99 17.50 2.45
C LYS A 569 -13.82 17.99 1.59
N GLU A 570 -12.65 18.17 2.20
CA GLU A 570 -11.43 18.56 1.48
C GLU A 570 -11.04 17.49 0.45
N LYS A 571 -11.07 16.20 0.84
CA LYS A 571 -10.81 15.08 -0.04
C LYS A 571 -11.74 15.08 -1.24
N LEU A 572 -13.04 15.26 -1.06
CA LEU A 572 -14.00 15.32 -2.16
C LEU A 572 -13.70 16.48 -3.13
N GLN A 573 -13.32 17.64 -2.62
CA GLN A 573 -12.94 18.79 -3.44
C GLN A 573 -11.66 18.50 -4.24
N LEU A 574 -10.65 17.89 -3.62
CA LEU A 574 -9.41 17.46 -4.28
C LEU A 574 -9.69 16.40 -5.35
N THR A 575 -10.54 15.42 -5.08
CA THR A 575 -10.95 14.39 -6.04
C THR A 575 -11.66 15.02 -7.25
N ALA A 576 -12.62 15.92 -7.03
CA ALA A 576 -13.30 16.61 -8.12
C ALA A 576 -12.34 17.45 -8.98
N ALA A 577 -11.42 18.18 -8.35
CA ALA A 577 -10.38 18.94 -9.04
C ALA A 577 -9.46 18.03 -9.87
N LEU A 578 -9.04 16.91 -9.29
CA LEU A 578 -8.19 15.91 -9.95
C LEU A 578 -8.89 15.30 -11.18
N HIS A 579 -10.18 15.01 -11.07
CA HIS A 579 -10.97 14.48 -12.19
C HIS A 579 -10.97 15.45 -13.38
N LEU A 580 -11.20 16.74 -13.11
CA LEU A 580 -11.20 17.77 -14.16
C LEU A 580 -9.85 17.93 -14.82
N GLU A 581 -8.77 17.96 -14.04
CA GLU A 581 -7.41 18.06 -14.56
C GLU A 581 -7.05 16.83 -15.41
N LYS A 582 -7.46 15.63 -14.98
CA LYS A 582 -7.29 14.39 -15.77
C LYS A 582 -8.09 14.43 -17.08
N ILE A 583 -9.33 14.90 -17.07
CA ILE A 583 -10.15 15.08 -18.29
C ILE A 583 -9.51 16.10 -19.23
N ARG A 584 -9.07 17.26 -18.71
CA ARG A 584 -8.38 18.31 -19.47
C ARG A 584 -7.11 17.78 -20.12
N ALA A 585 -6.27 17.10 -19.35
CA ALA A 585 -5.03 16.50 -19.85
C ALA A 585 -5.31 15.47 -20.95
N ASN A 586 -6.37 14.66 -20.81
CA ASN A 586 -6.74 13.66 -21.82
C ASN A 586 -7.19 14.28 -23.14
N ASN A 587 -7.94 15.39 -23.07
CA ASN A 587 -8.39 16.13 -24.25
C ASN A 587 -7.22 16.84 -24.96
N GLU A 588 -6.20 17.27 -24.22
CA GLU A 588 -5.04 17.97 -24.77
C GLU A 588 -4.05 17.03 -25.48
N LYS A 589 -4.06 15.73 -25.18
CA LYS A 589 -3.18 14.71 -25.83
C LYS A 589 -3.31 14.63 -27.35
N HIS A 590 -4.44 15.05 -27.91
CA HIS A 590 -4.77 14.86 -29.33
C HIS A 590 -4.58 16.13 -30.18
N LYS A 591 -4.09 17.23 -29.59
CA LYS A 591 -3.92 18.51 -30.30
C LYS A 591 -2.49 18.67 -30.88
N PRO A 592 -2.32 19.22 -32.09
CA PRO A 592 -1.03 19.11 -32.81
C PRO A 592 0.07 20.11 -32.41
N VAL A 593 -0.07 20.97 -31.38
CA VAL A 593 0.94 22.01 -31.08
C VAL A 593 1.11 22.30 -29.57
N GLU A 594 2.39 22.41 -29.18
CA GLU A 594 3.05 22.81 -27.92
C GLU A 594 2.74 22.11 -26.57
N ASN A 595 3.74 21.33 -26.14
CA ASN A 595 3.86 20.52 -24.92
C ASN A 595 3.82 21.28 -23.58
N SER A 596 3.63 22.60 -23.55
CA SER A 596 3.69 23.40 -22.31
C SER A 596 2.42 23.26 -21.47
N VAL A 597 1.24 23.25 -22.10
CA VAL A 597 -0.05 23.15 -21.38
C VAL A 597 -0.22 21.75 -20.78
N LEU A 598 0.03 20.70 -21.56
CA LEU A 598 -0.02 19.32 -21.07
C LEU A 598 0.99 19.06 -19.94
N LYS A 599 2.16 19.68 -20.00
CA LYS A 599 3.16 19.63 -18.91
C LYS A 599 2.62 20.30 -17.63
N MET A 600 2.07 21.50 -17.72
CA MET A 600 1.46 22.18 -16.57
C MET A 600 0.29 21.38 -15.98
N LEU A 601 -0.58 20.79 -16.81
CA LEU A 601 -1.68 19.93 -16.35
C LEU A 601 -1.16 18.69 -15.63
N ARG A 602 -0.09 18.05 -16.13
CA ARG A 602 0.55 16.91 -15.45
C ARG A 602 1.16 17.29 -14.11
N GLU A 603 1.84 18.43 -14.04
CA GLU A 603 2.39 18.96 -12.78
C GLU A 603 1.27 19.28 -11.77
N GLY A 604 0.15 19.85 -12.24
CA GLY A 604 -1.05 20.09 -11.43
C GLY A 604 -1.69 18.80 -10.91
N ILE A 605 -1.78 17.76 -11.74
CA ILE A 605 -2.26 16.42 -11.34
C ILE A 605 -1.39 15.86 -10.21
N VAL A 606 -0.06 15.89 -10.36
CA VAL A 606 0.87 15.39 -9.33
C VAL A 606 0.71 16.18 -8.02
N ALA A 607 0.57 17.50 -8.09
CA ALA A 607 0.37 18.34 -6.91
C ALA A 607 -0.96 18.03 -6.19
N LEU A 608 -2.04 17.79 -6.94
CA LEU A 608 -3.34 17.39 -6.40
C LEU A 608 -3.29 15.99 -5.78
N GLU A 609 -2.61 15.03 -6.42
CA GLU A 609 -2.41 13.69 -5.88
C GLU A 609 -1.64 13.71 -4.56
N HIS A 610 -0.59 14.53 -4.45
CA HIS A 610 0.15 14.71 -3.19
C HIS A 610 -0.71 15.31 -2.08
N LYS A 611 -1.52 16.35 -2.37
CA LYS A 611 -2.46 16.93 -1.40
C LYS A 611 -3.51 15.92 -0.95
N MET A 612 -4.05 15.14 -1.89
CA MET A 612 -5.04 14.10 -1.61
C MET A 612 -4.44 13.00 -0.73
N GLN A 613 -3.19 12.60 -0.98
CA GLN A 613 -2.49 11.61 -0.15
C GLN A 613 -2.32 12.10 1.30
N LYS A 614 -1.97 13.38 1.50
CA LYS A 614 -1.90 13.97 2.84
C LYS A 614 -3.26 13.93 3.55
N CYS A 615 -4.32 14.34 2.85
CA CYS A 615 -5.68 14.34 3.40
C CYS A 615 -6.14 12.92 3.79
N VAL A 616 -5.85 11.90 2.96
CA VAL A 616 -6.14 10.49 3.28
C VAL A 616 -5.37 10.00 4.50
N SER A 617 -4.12 10.41 4.67
CA SER A 617 -3.33 10.07 5.86
C SER A 617 -3.96 10.60 7.14
N GLU A 618 -4.44 11.84 7.12
CA GLU A 618 -5.10 12.47 8.27
C GLU A 618 -6.46 11.81 8.57
N ILE A 619 -7.24 11.47 7.53
CA ILE A 619 -8.49 10.70 7.67
C ILE A 619 -8.25 9.35 8.35
N ASN A 620 -7.25 8.59 7.88
CA ASN A 620 -6.95 7.27 8.43
C ASN A 620 -6.53 7.34 9.90
N SER A 621 -5.76 8.36 10.29
CA SER A 621 -5.40 8.60 11.69
C SER A 621 -6.63 8.75 12.58
N ILE A 622 -7.63 9.52 12.15
CA ILE A 622 -8.86 9.72 12.93
C ILE A 622 -9.72 8.45 12.96
N LEU A 623 -9.76 7.69 11.86
CA LEU A 623 -10.49 6.42 11.81
C LEU A 623 -9.90 5.39 12.77
N GLU A 624 -8.58 5.36 12.94
CA GLU A 624 -7.91 4.51 13.94
C GLU A 624 -8.28 4.92 15.35
N ASP A 625 -8.24 6.22 15.66
CA ASP A 625 -8.67 6.72 16.97
C ASP A 625 -10.12 6.33 17.30
N LEU A 626 -11.03 6.43 16.31
CA LEU A 626 -12.43 6.02 16.44
C LEU A 626 -12.63 4.49 16.54
N GLN A 627 -11.75 3.70 15.94
CA GLN A 627 -11.76 2.23 16.05
C GLN A 627 -11.26 1.77 17.42
N CYS A 628 -10.19 2.39 17.94
CA CYS A 628 -9.73 2.15 19.31
C CYS A 628 -10.82 2.52 20.32
N ALA A 629 -11.43 3.69 20.16
CA ALA A 629 -12.56 4.09 20.99
C ALA A 629 -13.74 3.12 20.95
N LEU A 630 -14.01 2.51 19.78
CA LEU A 630 -15.04 1.47 19.69
C LEU A 630 -14.68 0.23 20.52
N VAL A 631 -13.42 -0.19 20.51
CA VAL A 631 -12.96 -1.33 21.32
C VAL A 631 -13.08 -1.00 22.81
N ASP A 632 -12.59 0.17 23.22
CA ASP A 632 -12.65 0.63 24.61
C ASP A 632 -14.11 0.67 25.12
N GLU A 633 -15.05 1.22 24.34
CA GLU A 633 -16.46 1.27 24.74
C GLU A 633 -17.12 -0.12 24.74
N ILE A 634 -16.67 -1.07 23.91
CA ILE A 634 -17.17 -2.46 23.97
C ILE A 634 -16.71 -3.12 25.26
N GLU A 635 -15.43 -2.95 25.63
CA GLU A 635 -14.89 -3.51 26.87
C GLU A 635 -15.56 -2.91 28.11
N GLU A 636 -15.75 -1.59 28.14
CA GLU A 636 -16.48 -0.91 29.23
C GLU A 636 -17.96 -1.37 29.31
N GLU A 637 -18.65 -1.52 28.17
CA GLU A 637 -20.03 -1.99 28.12
C GLU A 637 -20.16 -3.47 28.55
N GLU A 638 -19.18 -4.32 28.23
CA GLU A 638 -19.12 -5.72 28.68
C GLU A 638 -18.80 -5.87 30.18
N GLU A 639 -18.08 -4.92 30.78
CA GLU A 639 -17.82 -4.89 32.24
C GLU A 639 -19.02 -4.40 33.06
N GLU A 640 -19.94 -3.63 32.46
CA GLU A 640 -21.16 -3.10 33.10
C GLU A 640 -22.38 -4.04 33.04
N GLU A 641 -22.40 -5.03 32.12
CA GLU A 641 -23.42 -6.11 32.00
C GLU A 641 -23.19 -7.30 32.95
#